data_AF-A0A2M8LXB3-F1
#
_entry.id   AF-A0A2M8LXB3-F1
#
_cell.length_a   1.000
_cell.length_b   1.000
_cell.length_c   1.000
_cell.angle_alpha   90.00
_cell.angle_beta   90.00
_cell.angle_gamma   90.00
#
_symmetry.space_group_name_H-M   'P 1'
#
loop_
_entity.id
_entity.type
_entity.pdbx_description
1 polymer ?
#
loop_
_entity_poly.entity_id
_entity_poly.type
_entity_poly.pdbx_seq_one_letter_code
_entity_poly.pdbx_strand_id
1 'polypeptide(L)'
;MQPAPPLAPVVPAPSARPATRTLKGAEAAALLRRFPPRTPASTWPMTEATSEYLLHSIQRPPLCAPGESAQAVREIGARVLLQWLQTFPGATWQERWQASPAVTWSGQELIEGVRAWARTIGRSPTPSTVRSGVLALICADAIRPDAAWLSRYPSKHLRPAIAAARDAEGFARLQAAIPQSGRRKSDGLLALAQILVMHGGKIEEIVVGDFLARLREVPRHQSGPVRLAYSWLRGIGQFPSNAPVTLRLIENRSGQVTPAELVDRYHLQCKPVRDLIVDYLSERQPSIDYNSLKLLSTNLSRLFWADLEQHHPGINSLRLSPDMAAAWKARLAVKTVRRRRPDGTVGEVTGPRASAPSVMMAVRAFYLDIGHWALEEPERWGPWAVPSPVSEADCSVKKLEQQVKARMDQRTRERLPYLPALVRVADRRLKEASERLAALVRAPLGSTFTVLGETFTAPKTTSRADGQATTVHDVQGRRRDLRTEEKRAFWAWATIEILRHTGIRIEELLELGHHSIISYKLPTTGEIIPLLQIAPSKIDQERLLLISPELADVLSAVITRVRQKYGTVPVVPSYDHQERVWNDPLPLLYQWQVSEEHRPVSVNTVRQSLNETMTAAGLTDASGAPLNFQPHDFRRIFITDAILNGLPPHIAQVIAGHGNINTTMGYNAIYPAKAIEAHRAFIARRRALRPVEEYRAVTPEEWQEFLGHFARRKLALGDCGRAYGTDCIHEHACIRCPVLIVDFSELSRLVEVRDNLTDRIAEAEREGWFGEVEQLSVSRTAAEEKIAQLESRKNRKDSPVFLGTPSFDQLIARDSEADATEST
;
A
#
# COMPACT_ATOMS: atom_id res chain seq x y z
N MET A 1 10.90 -59.02 -33.62
CA MET A 1 9.78 -58.07 -33.55
C MET A 1 9.16 -58.17 -32.16
N GLN A 2 9.50 -57.26 -31.25
CA GLN A 2 8.80 -57.12 -29.97
C GLN A 2 7.54 -56.27 -30.17
N PRO A 3 6.41 -56.56 -29.49
CA PRO A 3 5.18 -55.80 -29.64
C PRO A 3 5.31 -54.44 -28.95
N ALA A 4 4.75 -53.40 -29.58
CA ALA A 4 4.72 -52.05 -29.06
C ALA A 4 3.94 -51.97 -27.73
N PRO A 5 4.37 -51.13 -26.77
CA PRO A 5 3.66 -50.96 -25.51
C PRO A 5 2.30 -50.28 -25.73
N PRO A 6 1.29 -50.58 -24.90
CA PRO A 6 -0.04 -50.01 -25.05
C PRO A 6 -0.01 -48.50 -24.81
N LEU A 7 -0.67 -47.76 -25.71
CA LEU A 7 -0.90 -46.32 -25.60
C LEU A 7 -1.63 -46.01 -24.29
N ALA A 8 -1.05 -45.13 -23.48
CA ALA A 8 -1.71 -44.58 -22.30
C ALA A 8 -3.05 -43.92 -22.68
N PRO A 9 -4.10 -44.04 -21.84
CA PRO A 9 -5.40 -43.45 -22.13
C PRO A 9 -5.26 -41.93 -22.25
N VAL A 10 -5.72 -41.39 -23.38
CA VAL A 10 -5.80 -39.96 -23.64
C VAL A 10 -6.77 -39.35 -22.63
N VAL A 11 -6.23 -38.62 -21.64
CA VAL A 11 -7.04 -37.80 -20.73
C VAL A 11 -7.70 -36.70 -21.57
N PRO A 12 -9.04 -36.60 -21.60
CA PRO A 12 -9.71 -35.55 -22.35
C PRO A 12 -9.26 -34.19 -21.81
N ALA A 13 -8.95 -33.25 -22.71
CA ALA A 13 -8.57 -31.90 -22.35
C ALA A 13 -9.69 -31.28 -21.47
N PRO A 14 -9.36 -30.68 -20.31
CA PRO A 14 -10.37 -30.06 -19.46
C PRO A 14 -11.09 -28.97 -20.24
N SER A 15 -12.42 -28.94 -20.14
CA SER A 15 -13.24 -27.90 -20.74
C SER A 15 -12.73 -26.52 -20.30
N ALA A 16 -12.67 -25.59 -21.25
CA ALA A 16 -12.19 -24.25 -20.97
C ALA A 16 -13.08 -23.59 -19.91
N ARG A 17 -12.49 -23.23 -18.77
CA ARG A 17 -13.19 -22.61 -17.65
C ARG A 17 -13.94 -21.34 -18.14
N PRO A 18 -15.23 -21.16 -17.79
CA PRO A 18 -15.95 -19.95 -18.16
C PRO A 18 -15.22 -18.71 -17.65
N ALA A 19 -15.13 -17.69 -18.50
CA ALA A 19 -14.42 -16.47 -18.17
C ALA A 19 -15.01 -15.83 -16.91
N THR A 20 -14.18 -15.58 -15.90
CA THR A 20 -14.61 -14.92 -14.67
C THR A 20 -15.21 -13.55 -14.99
N ARG A 21 -16.44 -13.29 -14.52
CA ARG A 21 -17.07 -11.97 -14.69
C ARG A 21 -16.24 -10.89 -14.00
N THR A 22 -16.06 -9.77 -14.70
CA THR A 22 -15.43 -8.58 -14.13
C THR A 22 -16.41 -7.82 -13.24
N LEU A 23 -15.93 -7.34 -12.09
CA LEU A 23 -16.68 -6.42 -11.22
C LEU A 23 -16.40 -4.94 -11.55
N LYS A 24 -15.55 -4.67 -12.55
CA LYS A 24 -15.29 -3.30 -13.01
C LYS A 24 -16.59 -2.68 -13.52
N GLY A 25 -16.90 -1.47 -13.06
CA GLY A 25 -18.10 -0.75 -13.44
C GLY A 25 -19.34 -1.09 -12.61
N ALA A 26 -19.22 -1.98 -11.62
CA ALA A 26 -20.31 -2.28 -10.68
C ALA A 26 -20.74 -1.02 -9.91
N GLU A 27 -19.79 -0.18 -9.48
CA GLU A 27 -20.07 1.11 -8.84
C GLU A 27 -20.86 2.03 -9.78
N ALA A 28 -20.45 2.12 -11.05
CA ALA A 28 -21.16 2.92 -12.05
C ALA A 28 -22.60 2.43 -12.25
N ALA A 29 -22.81 1.11 -12.26
CA ALA A 29 -24.14 0.52 -12.39
C ALA A 29 -25.01 0.78 -11.15
N ALA A 30 -24.45 0.63 -9.94
CA ALA A 30 -25.15 0.94 -8.70
C ALA A 30 -25.53 2.43 -8.62
N LEU A 31 -24.61 3.31 -9.03
CA LEU A 31 -24.86 4.76 -9.05
C LEU A 31 -25.92 5.15 -10.09
N LEU A 32 -25.99 4.49 -11.25
CA LEU A 32 -27.07 4.73 -12.22
C LEU A 32 -28.45 4.31 -11.71
N ARG A 33 -28.52 3.22 -10.92
CA ARG A 33 -29.78 2.83 -10.27
C ARG A 33 -30.21 3.85 -9.21
N ARG A 34 -29.23 4.39 -8.46
CA ARG A 34 -29.47 5.39 -7.42
C ARG A 34 -29.78 6.78 -7.98
N PHE A 35 -29.14 7.14 -9.08
CA PHE A 35 -29.27 8.42 -9.76
C PHE A 35 -29.63 8.15 -11.24
N PRO A 36 -30.90 7.87 -11.54
CA PRO A 36 -31.32 7.63 -12.91
C PRO A 36 -31.13 8.90 -13.77
N PRO A 37 -30.72 8.78 -15.03
CA PRO A 37 -30.73 9.90 -15.97
C PRO A 37 -32.15 10.38 -16.22
N ARG A 38 -32.30 11.62 -16.69
CA ARG A 38 -33.59 12.12 -17.17
C ARG A 38 -34.05 11.29 -18.37
N THR A 39 -35.27 10.77 -18.31
CA THR A 39 -35.89 10.07 -19.43
C THR A 39 -36.05 11.06 -20.60
N PRO A 40 -35.49 10.78 -21.79
CA PRO A 40 -35.78 11.58 -22.97
C PRO A 40 -37.29 11.58 -23.22
N ALA A 41 -37.88 12.77 -23.37
CA ALA A 41 -39.29 12.88 -23.72
C ALA A 41 -39.54 12.22 -25.07
N SER A 42 -40.63 11.46 -25.20
CA SER A 42 -41.03 10.85 -26.48
C SER A 42 -41.50 11.90 -27.49
N THR A 43 -42.06 13.00 -27.01
CA THR A 43 -42.46 14.17 -27.81
C THR A 43 -42.36 15.46 -26.98
N TRP A 44 -42.32 16.60 -27.66
CA TRP A 44 -42.29 17.95 -27.08
C TRP A 44 -42.77 18.99 -28.11
N PRO A 45 -43.15 20.22 -27.69
CA PRO A 45 -43.88 21.15 -28.56
C PRO A 45 -43.18 21.47 -29.90
N MET A 46 -41.86 21.64 -29.87
CA MET A 46 -41.09 22.04 -31.06
C MET A 46 -40.89 20.90 -32.07
N THR A 47 -40.96 19.63 -31.65
CA THR A 47 -40.91 18.49 -32.60
C THR A 47 -42.27 18.25 -33.26
N GLU A 48 -43.36 18.72 -32.67
CA GLU A 48 -44.73 18.65 -33.24
C GLU A 48 -45.10 19.88 -34.07
N ALA A 49 -44.33 20.96 -33.96
CA ALA A 49 -44.60 22.22 -34.64
C ALA A 49 -44.57 22.08 -36.18
N THR A 50 -45.31 22.93 -36.89
CA THR A 50 -45.27 22.96 -38.35
C THR A 50 -43.95 23.52 -38.89
N SER A 51 -43.64 23.23 -40.16
CA SER A 51 -42.44 23.79 -40.82
C SER A 51 -42.44 25.31 -40.82
N GLU A 52 -43.60 25.94 -41.03
CA GLU A 52 -43.76 27.39 -41.08
C GLU A 52 -43.47 28.00 -39.70
N TYR A 53 -44.00 27.39 -38.64
CA TYR A 53 -43.78 27.83 -37.27
C TYR A 53 -42.29 27.74 -36.89
N LEU A 54 -41.61 26.65 -37.25
CA LEU A 54 -40.17 26.49 -36.98
C LEU A 54 -39.32 27.52 -37.72
N LEU A 55 -39.58 27.73 -39.01
CA LEU A 55 -38.84 28.73 -39.80
C LEU A 55 -39.05 30.14 -39.26
N HIS A 56 -40.29 30.47 -38.90
CA HIS A 56 -40.62 31.75 -38.28
C HIS A 56 -39.94 31.93 -36.89
N SER A 57 -39.86 30.85 -36.10
CA SER A 57 -39.17 30.87 -34.80
C SER A 57 -37.67 31.11 -34.94
N ILE A 58 -37.02 30.49 -35.94
CA ILE A 58 -35.57 30.65 -36.20
C ILE A 58 -35.20 32.09 -36.62
N GLN A 59 -36.17 32.89 -37.09
CA GLN A 59 -35.97 34.30 -37.44
C GLN A 59 -35.95 35.24 -36.24
N ARG A 60 -36.37 34.79 -35.05
CA ARG A 60 -36.54 35.63 -33.86
C ARG A 60 -35.53 35.28 -32.76
N PRO A 61 -35.14 36.22 -31.90
CA PRO A 61 -34.40 35.91 -30.68
C PRO A 61 -35.16 34.89 -29.82
N PRO A 62 -34.49 33.93 -29.18
CA PRO A 62 -33.02 33.78 -29.09
C PRO A 62 -32.41 32.88 -30.20
N LEU A 63 -33.19 32.47 -31.21
CA LEU A 63 -32.77 31.50 -32.25
C LEU A 63 -32.09 32.14 -33.47
N CYS A 64 -32.12 33.46 -33.60
CA CYS A 64 -31.46 34.19 -34.67
C CYS A 64 -29.93 34.01 -34.65
N ALA A 65 -29.30 34.01 -35.83
CA ALA A 65 -27.85 33.95 -36.00
C ALA A 65 -27.22 35.33 -35.79
N PRO A 66 -25.93 35.40 -35.42
CA PRO A 66 -25.21 36.67 -35.35
C PRO A 66 -24.94 37.19 -36.78
N GLY A 67 -25.70 38.20 -37.20
CA GLY A 67 -25.55 38.89 -38.49
C GLY A 67 -26.48 38.37 -39.59
N GLU A 68 -26.82 39.26 -40.52
CA GLU A 68 -27.82 39.01 -41.58
C GLU A 68 -27.43 37.88 -42.54
N SER A 69 -26.16 37.84 -42.97
CA SER A 69 -25.67 36.78 -43.86
C SER A 69 -25.73 35.39 -43.20
N ALA A 70 -25.35 35.29 -41.92
CA ALA A 70 -25.43 34.04 -41.18
C ALA A 70 -26.88 33.61 -40.95
N GLN A 71 -27.79 34.57 -40.76
CA GLN A 71 -29.22 34.31 -40.60
C GLN A 71 -29.85 33.78 -41.89
N ALA A 72 -29.53 34.38 -43.04
CA ALA A 72 -30.00 33.90 -44.34
C ALA A 72 -29.54 32.45 -44.61
N VAL A 73 -28.26 32.15 -44.35
CA VAL A 73 -27.70 30.80 -44.52
C VAL A 73 -28.38 29.79 -43.57
N ARG A 74 -28.68 30.20 -42.33
CA ARG A 74 -29.38 29.39 -41.34
C ARG A 74 -30.81 29.06 -41.78
N GLU A 75 -31.55 30.06 -42.23
CA GLU A 75 -32.94 29.91 -42.67
C GLU A 75 -33.04 29.01 -43.92
N ILE A 76 -32.21 29.26 -44.93
CA ILE A 76 -32.16 28.42 -46.14
C ILE A 76 -31.82 26.97 -45.75
N GLY A 77 -30.84 26.79 -44.87
CA GLY A 77 -30.44 25.47 -44.38
C GLY A 77 -31.55 24.74 -43.64
N ALA A 78 -32.23 25.42 -42.70
CA ALA A 78 -33.35 24.87 -41.96
C ALA A 78 -34.49 24.47 -42.88
N ARG A 79 -34.85 25.33 -43.86
CA ARG A 79 -35.90 25.04 -44.85
C ARG A 79 -35.59 23.80 -45.68
N VAL A 80 -34.36 23.69 -46.18
CA VAL A 80 -33.92 22.51 -46.94
C VAL A 80 -34.00 21.24 -46.09
N LEU A 81 -33.54 21.29 -44.84
CA LEU A 81 -33.56 20.11 -43.95
C LEU A 81 -34.97 19.71 -43.54
N LEU A 82 -35.87 20.65 -43.25
CA LEU A 82 -37.26 20.33 -42.93
C LEU A 82 -37.95 19.65 -44.12
N GLN A 83 -37.76 20.17 -45.34
CA GLN A 83 -38.29 19.52 -46.53
C GLN A 83 -37.66 18.13 -46.79
N TRP A 84 -36.38 17.96 -46.48
CA TRP A 84 -35.72 16.66 -46.55
C TRP A 84 -36.31 15.68 -45.51
N LEU A 85 -36.50 16.12 -44.27
CA LEU A 85 -37.08 15.29 -43.21
C LEU A 85 -38.54 14.91 -43.49
N GLN A 86 -39.29 15.75 -44.21
CA GLN A 86 -40.65 15.44 -44.65
C GLN A 86 -40.73 14.20 -45.56
N THR A 87 -39.63 13.79 -46.21
CA THR A 87 -39.61 12.58 -47.05
C THR A 87 -39.53 11.27 -46.26
N PHE A 88 -39.31 11.34 -44.95
CA PHE A 88 -39.24 10.17 -44.07
C PHE A 88 -40.52 10.03 -43.24
N PRO A 89 -40.93 8.81 -42.85
CA PRO A 89 -42.12 8.60 -42.04
C PRO A 89 -41.94 9.14 -40.61
N GLY A 90 -43.04 9.58 -39.99
CA GLY A 90 -43.07 10.10 -38.62
C GLY A 90 -44.10 11.21 -38.45
N ALA A 91 -44.80 11.24 -37.31
CA ALA A 91 -45.71 12.31 -36.91
C ALA A 91 -44.96 13.55 -36.42
N THR A 92 -43.78 13.38 -35.81
CA THR A 92 -42.95 14.48 -35.31
C THR A 92 -41.63 14.63 -36.07
N TRP A 93 -40.96 15.79 -35.99
CA TRP A 93 -39.65 16.01 -36.60
C TRP A 93 -38.57 15.08 -36.04
N GLN A 94 -38.65 14.75 -34.75
CA GLN A 94 -37.78 13.77 -34.10
C GLN A 94 -37.98 12.36 -34.66
N GLU A 95 -39.22 11.93 -34.88
CA GLU A 95 -39.49 10.61 -35.48
C GLU A 95 -38.98 10.56 -36.92
N ARG A 96 -39.18 11.62 -37.70
CA ARG A 96 -38.64 11.75 -39.06
C ARG A 96 -37.11 11.73 -39.07
N TRP A 97 -36.48 12.39 -38.09
CA TRP A 97 -35.04 12.34 -37.89
C TRP A 97 -34.57 10.90 -37.60
N GLN A 98 -35.25 10.19 -36.69
CA GLN A 98 -34.96 8.81 -36.32
C GLN A 98 -35.15 7.83 -37.49
N ALA A 99 -36.15 8.06 -38.34
CA ALA A 99 -36.41 7.28 -39.54
C ALA A 99 -35.45 7.59 -40.71
N SER A 100 -34.70 8.69 -40.61
CA SER A 100 -33.75 9.09 -41.65
C SER A 100 -32.39 8.40 -41.49
N PRO A 101 -31.60 8.24 -42.57
CA PRO A 101 -30.22 7.77 -42.49
C PRO A 101 -29.29 8.67 -41.66
N ALA A 102 -29.71 9.89 -41.31
CA ALA A 102 -28.89 10.83 -40.55
C ALA A 102 -28.42 10.28 -39.20
N VAL A 103 -29.18 9.37 -38.58
CA VAL A 103 -28.82 8.78 -37.28
C VAL A 103 -27.56 7.90 -37.33
N THR A 104 -27.26 7.29 -38.47
CA THR A 104 -26.07 6.45 -38.66
C THR A 104 -24.94 7.19 -39.37
N TRP A 105 -25.25 8.20 -40.19
CA TRP A 105 -24.28 8.96 -40.96
C TRP A 105 -23.33 9.81 -40.10
N SER A 106 -22.09 9.93 -40.60
CA SER A 106 -21.14 10.97 -40.20
C SER A 106 -21.62 12.35 -40.66
N GLY A 107 -20.99 13.40 -40.13
CA GLY A 107 -21.35 14.76 -40.53
C GLY A 107 -21.09 15.07 -42.00
N GLN A 108 -20.13 14.41 -42.64
CA GLN A 108 -19.86 14.60 -44.06
C GLN A 108 -20.91 13.88 -44.92
N GLU A 109 -21.26 12.65 -44.57
CA GLU A 109 -22.31 11.88 -45.25
C GLU A 109 -23.68 12.58 -45.16
N LEU A 110 -24.02 13.16 -44.01
CA LEU A 110 -25.24 13.97 -43.89
C LEU A 110 -25.24 15.16 -44.86
N ILE A 111 -24.12 15.87 -44.96
CA ILE A 111 -24.00 17.02 -45.86
C ILE A 111 -24.15 16.58 -47.31
N GLU A 112 -23.49 15.50 -47.71
CA GLU A 112 -23.52 14.99 -49.08
C GLU A 112 -24.89 14.42 -49.44
N GLY A 113 -25.51 13.66 -48.54
CA GLY A 113 -26.84 13.08 -48.71
C GLY A 113 -27.93 14.15 -48.85
N VAL A 114 -27.96 15.16 -47.96
CA VAL A 114 -28.91 16.28 -48.05
C VAL A 114 -28.69 17.09 -49.33
N ARG A 115 -27.43 17.30 -49.74
CA ARG A 115 -27.12 18.01 -50.99
C ARG A 115 -27.50 17.21 -52.23
N ALA A 116 -27.32 15.89 -52.22
CA ALA A 116 -27.72 15.02 -53.31
C ALA A 116 -29.23 15.02 -53.48
N TRP A 117 -29.98 14.90 -52.38
CA TRP A 117 -31.43 15.05 -52.38
C TRP A 117 -31.87 16.45 -52.81
N ALA A 118 -31.26 17.52 -52.29
CA ALA A 118 -31.65 18.88 -52.64
C ALA A 118 -31.56 19.15 -54.16
N ARG A 119 -30.60 18.54 -54.85
CA ARG A 119 -30.47 18.64 -56.32
C ARG A 119 -31.67 18.04 -57.06
N THR A 120 -32.32 17.00 -56.52
CA THR A 120 -33.49 16.38 -57.17
C THR A 120 -34.71 17.31 -57.16
N ILE A 121 -34.75 18.27 -56.24
CA ILE A 121 -35.77 19.33 -56.15
C ILE A 121 -35.27 20.68 -56.69
N GLY A 122 -34.21 20.69 -57.50
CA GLY A 122 -33.68 21.89 -58.15
C GLY A 122 -32.94 22.87 -57.22
N ARG A 123 -32.49 22.42 -56.03
CA ARG A 123 -31.75 23.25 -55.06
C ARG A 123 -30.29 22.81 -54.93
N SER A 124 -29.41 23.79 -54.68
CA SER A 124 -27.97 23.54 -54.54
C SER A 124 -27.38 24.19 -53.28
N PRO A 125 -27.75 23.73 -52.07
CA PRO A 125 -27.23 24.30 -50.84
C PRO A 125 -25.73 24.03 -50.70
N THR A 126 -25.02 24.99 -50.11
CA THR A 126 -23.60 24.82 -49.78
C THR A 126 -23.44 23.92 -48.54
N PRO A 127 -22.26 23.32 -48.31
CA PRO A 127 -21.98 22.58 -47.09
C PRO A 127 -22.23 23.39 -45.80
N SER A 128 -21.90 24.67 -45.79
CA SER A 128 -22.13 25.55 -44.62
C SER A 128 -23.61 25.84 -44.39
N THR A 129 -24.41 25.91 -45.46
CA THR A 129 -25.87 26.00 -45.40
C THR A 129 -26.47 24.80 -44.67
N VAL A 130 -26.08 23.58 -45.07
CA VAL A 130 -26.56 22.36 -44.39
C VAL A 130 -26.13 22.33 -42.93
N ARG A 131 -24.84 22.61 -42.63
CA ARG A 131 -24.34 22.66 -41.23
C ARG A 131 -25.10 23.66 -40.37
N SER A 132 -25.38 24.84 -40.92
CA SER A 132 -26.11 25.90 -40.22
C SER A 132 -27.56 25.54 -39.98
N GLY A 133 -28.20 24.87 -40.95
CA GLY A 133 -29.57 24.36 -40.80
C GLY A 133 -29.68 23.30 -39.72
N VAL A 134 -28.76 22.33 -39.68
CA VAL A 134 -28.75 21.27 -38.64
C VAL A 134 -28.62 21.92 -37.26
N LEU A 135 -27.69 22.87 -37.11
CA LEU A 135 -27.54 23.62 -35.88
C LEU A 135 -28.83 24.37 -35.50
N ALA A 136 -29.53 24.97 -36.46
CA ALA A 136 -30.78 25.68 -36.24
C ALA A 136 -31.87 24.76 -35.70
N LEU A 137 -32.05 23.58 -36.32
CA LEU A 137 -33.06 22.60 -35.90
C LEU A 137 -32.78 22.05 -34.50
N ILE A 138 -31.50 21.85 -34.16
CA ILE A 138 -31.10 21.47 -32.79
C ILE A 138 -31.39 22.62 -31.81
N CYS A 139 -31.08 23.87 -32.16
CA CYS A 139 -31.29 25.02 -31.27
C CYS A 139 -32.79 25.33 -31.08
N ALA A 140 -33.58 25.23 -32.14
CA ALA A 140 -35.04 25.35 -32.12
C ALA A 140 -35.72 24.17 -31.41
N ASP A 141 -34.95 23.17 -30.98
CA ASP A 141 -35.44 21.94 -30.38
C ASP A 141 -36.39 21.18 -31.32
N ALA A 142 -36.28 21.33 -32.64
CA ALA A 142 -37.05 20.50 -33.58
C ALA A 142 -36.55 19.05 -33.56
N ILE A 143 -35.25 18.86 -33.33
CA ILE A 143 -34.60 17.56 -33.20
C ILE A 143 -33.64 17.56 -32.00
N ARG A 144 -33.54 16.43 -31.33
CA ARG A 144 -32.60 16.12 -30.24
C ARG A 144 -31.78 14.89 -30.62
N PRO A 145 -30.61 15.08 -31.25
CA PRO A 145 -29.73 13.98 -31.59
C PRO A 145 -29.15 13.31 -30.34
N ASP A 146 -28.85 12.02 -30.44
CA ASP A 146 -28.24 11.25 -29.36
C ASP A 146 -26.74 11.58 -29.15
N ALA A 147 -26.20 11.05 -28.06
CA ALA A 147 -24.80 11.12 -27.68
C ALA A 147 -23.82 10.65 -28.77
N ALA A 148 -24.16 9.58 -29.49
CA ALA A 148 -23.30 8.97 -30.50
C ALA A 148 -23.23 9.86 -31.73
N TRP A 149 -24.36 10.45 -32.14
CA TRP A 149 -24.45 11.41 -33.23
C TRP A 149 -23.71 12.70 -32.91
N LEU A 150 -23.93 13.29 -31.73
CA LEU A 150 -23.22 14.50 -31.28
C LEU A 150 -21.69 14.31 -31.23
N SER A 151 -21.24 13.08 -31.00
CA SER A 151 -19.81 12.74 -31.02
C SER A 151 -19.23 12.63 -32.43
N ARG A 152 -20.05 12.24 -33.42
CA ARG A 152 -19.70 12.16 -34.85
C ARG A 152 -19.83 13.49 -35.59
N TYR A 153 -20.54 14.46 -34.99
CA TYR A 153 -20.80 15.79 -35.55
C TYR A 153 -20.25 16.92 -34.68
N PRO A 154 -18.90 17.08 -34.57
CA PRO A 154 -18.33 18.16 -33.78
C PRO A 154 -18.62 19.54 -34.41
N SER A 155 -19.15 20.46 -33.62
CA SER A 155 -19.37 21.86 -34.03
C SER A 155 -18.92 22.83 -32.94
N LYS A 156 -17.99 23.73 -33.30
CA LYS A 156 -17.55 24.83 -32.41
C LYS A 156 -18.66 25.84 -32.10
N HIS A 157 -19.72 25.85 -32.92
CA HIS A 157 -20.85 26.77 -32.78
C HIS A 157 -21.98 26.20 -31.91
N LEU A 158 -21.97 24.89 -31.60
CA LEU A 158 -23.03 24.25 -30.83
C LEU A 158 -23.18 24.86 -29.43
N ARG A 159 -22.09 24.92 -28.67
CA ARG A 159 -22.09 25.49 -27.31
C ARG A 159 -22.65 26.92 -27.27
N PRO A 160 -22.10 27.91 -28.00
CA PRO A 160 -22.62 29.28 -27.91
C PRO A 160 -24.07 29.40 -28.39
N ALA A 161 -24.48 28.63 -29.41
CA ALA A 161 -25.85 28.67 -29.91
C ALA A 161 -26.85 28.08 -28.91
N ILE A 162 -26.55 26.93 -28.29
CA ILE A 162 -27.40 26.34 -27.24
C ILE A 162 -27.45 27.22 -26.00
N ALA A 163 -26.32 27.80 -25.59
CA ALA A 163 -26.29 28.71 -24.47
C ALA A 163 -27.22 29.91 -24.70
N ALA A 164 -27.17 30.55 -25.88
CA ALA A 164 -28.06 31.66 -26.21
C ALA A 164 -29.53 31.22 -26.34
N ALA A 165 -29.78 30.13 -27.06
CA ALA A 165 -31.13 29.68 -27.40
C ALA A 165 -31.93 29.12 -26.23
N ARG A 166 -31.27 28.47 -25.26
CA ARG A 166 -31.95 27.63 -24.27
C ARG A 166 -31.81 28.12 -22.83
N ASP A 167 -30.63 28.57 -22.42
CA ASP A 167 -30.37 28.91 -21.02
C ASP A 167 -29.24 29.93 -20.86
N ALA A 168 -29.42 31.12 -21.45
CA ALA A 168 -28.39 32.16 -21.45
C ALA A 168 -27.99 32.56 -20.02
N GLU A 169 -28.99 32.71 -19.15
CA GLU A 169 -28.78 33.05 -17.74
C GLU A 169 -28.09 31.92 -16.97
N GLY A 170 -28.51 30.66 -17.11
CA GLY A 170 -27.86 29.54 -16.42
C GLY A 170 -26.40 29.38 -16.83
N PHE A 171 -26.09 29.53 -18.12
CA PHE A 171 -24.71 29.50 -18.60
C PHE A 171 -23.90 30.70 -18.09
N ALA A 172 -24.50 31.88 -17.98
CA ALA A 172 -23.84 33.07 -17.43
C ALA A 172 -23.56 32.90 -15.92
N ARG A 173 -24.55 32.44 -15.14
CA ARG A 173 -24.41 32.13 -13.71
C ARG A 173 -23.30 31.10 -13.47
N LEU A 174 -23.31 30.00 -14.22
CA LEU A 174 -22.26 28.98 -14.11
C LEU A 174 -20.88 29.56 -14.47
N GLN A 175 -20.79 30.32 -15.56
CA GLN A 175 -19.51 30.91 -15.99
C GLN A 175 -18.93 31.94 -15.02
N ALA A 176 -19.79 32.59 -14.22
CA ALA A 176 -19.38 33.48 -13.13
C ALA A 176 -18.85 32.70 -11.92
N ALA A 177 -19.37 31.50 -11.66
CA ALA A 177 -18.97 30.66 -10.54
C ALA A 177 -17.72 29.79 -10.81
N ILE A 178 -17.43 29.45 -12.07
CA ILE A 178 -16.28 28.59 -12.41
C ILE A 178 -14.98 29.38 -12.58
N PRO A 179 -13.81 28.79 -12.23
CA PRO A 179 -12.52 29.43 -12.44
C PRO A 179 -12.31 29.83 -13.91
N GLN A 180 -11.89 31.07 -14.15
CA GLN A 180 -11.64 31.57 -15.50
C GLN A 180 -10.44 30.86 -16.18
N SER A 181 -9.57 30.21 -15.41
CA SER A 181 -8.26 29.73 -15.84
C SER A 181 -8.19 28.31 -16.40
N GLY A 182 -9.33 27.74 -16.76
CA GLY A 182 -9.49 26.35 -17.14
C GLY A 182 -9.10 25.98 -18.58
N ARG A 183 -8.04 25.18 -18.77
CA ARG A 183 -7.58 24.68 -20.10
C ARG A 183 -8.70 23.99 -20.91
N ARG A 184 -9.70 23.43 -20.23
CA ARG A 184 -10.83 22.69 -20.84
C ARG A 184 -12.18 23.35 -20.56
N LYS A 185 -12.20 24.63 -20.19
CA LYS A 185 -13.45 25.36 -19.88
C LYS A 185 -14.46 25.27 -21.03
N SER A 186 -14.01 25.53 -22.27
CA SER A 186 -14.89 25.44 -23.44
C SER A 186 -15.43 24.01 -23.65
N ASP A 187 -14.61 22.99 -23.43
CA ASP A 187 -15.01 21.60 -23.62
C ASP A 187 -16.04 21.16 -22.56
N GLY A 188 -15.86 21.55 -21.29
CA GLY A 188 -16.81 21.27 -20.22
C GLY A 188 -18.17 21.93 -20.47
N LEU A 189 -18.17 23.20 -20.89
CA LEU A 189 -19.40 23.90 -21.25
C LEU A 189 -20.08 23.28 -22.48
N LEU A 190 -19.30 22.79 -23.45
CA LEU A 190 -19.83 22.03 -24.58
C LEU A 190 -20.49 20.72 -24.11
N ALA A 191 -19.90 20.02 -23.13
CA ALA A 191 -20.50 18.80 -22.58
C ALA A 191 -21.86 19.08 -21.92
N LEU A 192 -22.01 20.20 -21.20
CA LEU A 192 -23.31 20.64 -20.66
C LEU A 192 -24.31 20.96 -21.78
N ALA A 193 -23.89 21.71 -22.80
CA ALA A 193 -24.73 22.00 -23.95
C ALA A 193 -25.21 20.71 -24.66
N GLN A 194 -24.36 19.70 -24.77
CA GLN A 194 -24.74 18.39 -25.32
C GLN A 194 -25.77 17.67 -24.44
N ILE A 195 -25.63 17.72 -23.11
CA ILE A 195 -26.64 17.17 -22.19
C ILE A 195 -27.99 17.86 -22.39
N LEU A 196 -28.01 19.19 -22.50
CA LEU A 196 -29.23 19.94 -22.76
C LEU A 196 -29.85 19.61 -24.12
N VAL A 197 -29.04 19.39 -25.16
CA VAL A 197 -29.53 18.96 -26.48
C VAL A 197 -30.21 17.60 -26.39
N MET A 198 -29.63 16.62 -25.69
CA MET A 198 -30.20 15.27 -25.62
C MET A 198 -31.49 15.22 -24.81
N HIS A 199 -31.54 15.93 -23.66
CA HIS A 199 -32.62 15.76 -22.69
C HIS A 199 -33.65 16.89 -22.68
N GLY A 200 -33.35 18.06 -23.25
CA GLY A 200 -34.18 19.24 -23.00
C GLY A 200 -33.69 20.08 -21.82
N GLY A 201 -34.45 21.14 -21.55
CA GLY A 201 -34.40 21.81 -20.26
C GLY A 201 -33.29 22.84 -20.07
N LYS A 202 -33.09 23.24 -18.81
CA LYS A 202 -32.07 24.22 -18.38
C LYS A 202 -30.93 23.56 -17.60
N ILE A 203 -29.85 24.29 -17.34
CA ILE A 203 -28.70 23.78 -16.57
C ILE A 203 -29.13 23.29 -15.20
N GLU A 204 -30.04 24.00 -14.53
CA GLU A 204 -30.54 23.66 -13.18
C GLU A 204 -31.27 22.31 -13.10
N GLU A 205 -31.80 21.84 -14.23
CA GLU A 205 -32.51 20.56 -14.32
C GLU A 205 -31.59 19.37 -14.60
N ILE A 206 -30.29 19.61 -14.88
CA ILE A 206 -29.34 18.54 -15.12
C ILE A 206 -29.15 17.73 -13.82
N VAL A 207 -29.22 16.40 -13.93
CA VAL A 207 -29.06 15.48 -12.80
C VAL A 207 -27.77 14.65 -12.92
N VAL A 208 -27.34 14.05 -11.81
CA VAL A 208 -26.15 13.16 -11.73
C VAL A 208 -26.23 12.03 -12.78
N GLY A 209 -27.43 11.46 -12.97
CA GLY A 209 -27.66 10.37 -13.91
C GLY A 209 -27.32 10.71 -15.36
N ASP A 210 -27.53 11.96 -15.79
CA ASP A 210 -27.22 12.41 -17.15
C ASP A 210 -25.72 12.28 -17.44
N PHE A 211 -24.88 12.64 -16.46
CA PHE A 211 -23.43 12.48 -16.58
C PHE A 211 -23.00 11.01 -16.59
N LEU A 212 -23.63 10.18 -15.76
CA LEU A 212 -23.33 8.75 -15.68
C LEU A 212 -23.70 8.03 -16.97
N ALA A 213 -24.86 8.34 -17.56
CA ALA A 213 -25.29 7.82 -18.85
C ALA A 213 -24.33 8.28 -19.96
N ARG A 214 -24.06 9.60 -20.01
CA ARG A 214 -23.17 10.20 -21.01
C ARG A 214 -21.78 9.59 -20.99
N LEU A 215 -21.22 9.28 -19.81
CA LEU A 215 -19.88 8.68 -19.69
C LEU A 215 -19.78 7.30 -20.33
N ARG A 216 -20.87 6.51 -20.36
CA ARG A 216 -20.89 5.19 -20.99
C ARG A 216 -20.95 5.25 -22.52
N GLU A 217 -21.49 6.33 -23.06
CA GLU A 217 -21.73 6.51 -24.50
C GLU A 217 -20.59 7.25 -25.20
N VAL A 218 -19.79 8.03 -24.46
CA VAL A 218 -18.67 8.79 -25.03
C VAL A 218 -17.39 7.98 -25.20
N PRO A 219 -16.63 8.23 -26.28
CA PRO A 219 -15.23 7.81 -26.33
C PRO A 219 -14.41 8.37 -25.16
N ARG A 220 -13.38 7.62 -24.73
CA ARG A 220 -12.53 7.97 -23.57
C ARG A 220 -11.97 9.40 -23.60
N HIS A 221 -11.67 9.97 -24.78
CA HIS A 221 -11.13 11.32 -24.89
C HIS A 221 -12.14 12.42 -24.49
N GLN A 222 -13.45 12.20 -24.70
CA GLN A 222 -14.53 13.13 -24.33
C GLN A 222 -15.01 12.95 -22.87
N SER A 223 -14.58 11.88 -22.21
CA SER A 223 -14.92 11.65 -20.79
C SER A 223 -14.32 12.71 -19.85
N GLY A 224 -13.22 13.36 -20.24
CA GLY A 224 -12.58 14.43 -19.45
C GLY A 224 -13.49 15.65 -19.27
N PRO A 225 -13.95 16.26 -20.38
CA PRO A 225 -14.93 17.35 -20.37
C PRO A 225 -16.20 17.06 -19.56
N VAL A 226 -16.80 15.87 -19.72
CA VAL A 226 -18.00 15.47 -18.98
C VAL A 226 -17.76 15.46 -17.47
N ARG A 227 -16.61 14.93 -17.02
CA ARG A 227 -16.24 14.94 -15.60
C ARG A 227 -16.00 16.34 -15.04
N LEU A 228 -15.45 17.23 -15.85
CA LEU A 228 -15.21 18.62 -15.46
C LEU A 228 -16.53 19.39 -15.31
N ALA A 229 -17.45 19.21 -16.25
CA ALA A 229 -18.80 19.76 -16.15
C ALA A 229 -19.53 19.27 -14.89
N TYR A 230 -19.42 17.98 -14.58
CA TYR A 230 -19.95 17.41 -13.34
C TYR A 230 -19.37 18.08 -12.09
N SER A 231 -18.05 18.28 -12.04
CA SER A 231 -17.41 18.86 -10.85
C SER A 231 -17.78 20.33 -10.64
N TRP A 232 -18.07 21.09 -11.71
CA TRP A 232 -18.60 22.45 -11.59
C TRP A 232 -20.02 22.47 -11.00
N LEU A 233 -20.95 21.66 -11.54
CA LEU A 233 -22.33 21.62 -11.02
C LEU A 233 -22.37 21.11 -9.57
N ARG A 234 -21.53 20.12 -9.24
CA ARG A 234 -21.34 19.69 -7.85
C ARG A 234 -20.77 20.81 -6.98
N GLY A 235 -19.79 21.57 -7.48
CA GLY A 235 -19.12 22.64 -6.75
C GLY A 235 -20.02 23.82 -6.40
N ILE A 236 -21.02 24.12 -7.23
CA ILE A 236 -22.04 25.14 -6.95
C ILE A 236 -23.21 24.60 -6.10
N GLY A 237 -23.15 23.34 -5.64
CA GLY A 237 -24.15 22.75 -4.77
C GLY A 237 -25.43 22.26 -5.46
N GLN A 238 -25.42 22.05 -6.78
CA GLN A 238 -26.62 21.62 -7.52
C GLN A 238 -27.04 20.17 -7.21
N PHE A 239 -26.10 19.30 -6.83
CA PHE A 239 -26.37 17.88 -6.57
C PHE A 239 -26.55 17.58 -5.09
N PRO A 240 -27.33 16.53 -4.74
CA PRO A 240 -27.50 16.13 -3.35
C PRO A 240 -26.17 15.73 -2.70
N SER A 241 -26.09 15.84 -1.37
CA SER A 241 -24.88 15.54 -0.59
C SER A 241 -24.34 14.11 -0.82
N ASN A 242 -25.23 13.17 -1.13
CA ASN A 242 -24.91 11.78 -1.42
C ASN A 242 -24.51 11.50 -2.88
N ALA A 243 -24.42 12.53 -3.73
CA ALA A 243 -23.95 12.41 -5.11
C ALA A 243 -22.47 11.98 -5.15
N PRO A 244 -22.05 11.20 -6.18
CA PRO A 244 -20.69 10.71 -6.29
C PRO A 244 -19.67 11.84 -6.16
N VAL A 245 -18.65 11.62 -5.33
CA VAL A 245 -17.63 12.64 -5.12
C VAL A 245 -16.88 12.99 -6.40
N THR A 246 -16.64 11.99 -7.25
CA THR A 246 -16.10 12.16 -8.60
C THR A 246 -16.52 11.03 -9.53
N LEU A 247 -16.69 11.38 -10.80
CA LEU A 247 -16.94 10.42 -11.87
C LEU A 247 -15.64 9.90 -12.53
N ARG A 248 -14.47 10.31 -12.04
CA ARG A 248 -13.18 9.80 -12.54
C ARG A 248 -13.06 8.31 -12.33
N LEU A 249 -12.68 7.53 -13.35
CA LEU A 249 -12.40 6.09 -13.27
C LEU A 249 -13.57 5.24 -12.72
N ILE A 250 -14.79 5.77 -12.67
CA ILE A 250 -15.98 5.10 -12.13
C ILE A 250 -16.27 3.76 -12.84
N GLU A 251 -16.00 3.68 -14.15
CA GLU A 251 -16.12 2.46 -14.95
C GLU A 251 -15.08 1.39 -14.62
N ASN A 252 -13.98 1.78 -13.97
CA ASN A 252 -12.92 0.86 -13.55
C ASN A 252 -13.07 0.43 -12.09
N ARG A 253 -13.83 1.16 -11.29
CA ARG A 253 -14.08 0.83 -9.89
C ARG A 253 -15.24 -0.14 -9.76
N SER A 254 -15.17 -1.00 -8.76
CA SER A 254 -16.29 -1.88 -8.41
C SER A 254 -17.15 -1.32 -7.28
N GLY A 255 -16.60 -0.45 -6.42
CA GLY A 255 -17.16 -0.21 -5.09
C GLY A 255 -17.18 -1.49 -4.25
N GLN A 256 -17.88 -1.45 -3.12
CA GLN A 256 -18.31 -2.65 -2.42
C GLN A 256 -19.46 -3.33 -3.17
N VAL A 257 -19.45 -4.67 -3.17
CA VAL A 257 -20.48 -5.53 -3.79
C VAL A 257 -20.85 -6.61 -2.79
N THR A 258 -22.03 -7.19 -2.92
CA THR A 258 -22.53 -8.17 -1.95
C THR A 258 -21.72 -9.48 -1.98
N PRO A 259 -21.74 -10.29 -0.89
CA PRO A 259 -21.17 -11.64 -0.91
C PRO A 259 -21.66 -12.48 -2.10
N ALA A 260 -22.95 -12.40 -2.42
CA ALA A 260 -23.54 -13.02 -3.61
C ALA A 260 -22.84 -12.59 -4.90
N GLU A 261 -22.68 -11.28 -5.13
CA GLU A 261 -22.01 -10.76 -6.33
C GLU A 261 -20.51 -11.14 -6.39
N LEU A 262 -19.84 -11.26 -5.25
CA LEU A 262 -18.46 -11.73 -5.13
C LEU A 262 -18.32 -13.20 -5.57
N VAL A 263 -19.30 -14.05 -5.27
CA VAL A 263 -19.32 -15.48 -5.64
C VAL A 263 -19.78 -15.68 -7.09
N ASP A 264 -20.87 -15.01 -7.50
CA ASP A 264 -21.53 -15.23 -8.80
C ASP A 264 -20.63 -14.98 -10.01
N ARG A 265 -19.59 -14.16 -9.84
CA ARG A 265 -18.60 -13.90 -10.89
C ARG A 265 -17.80 -15.14 -11.32
N TYR A 266 -17.83 -16.21 -10.53
CA TYR A 266 -17.14 -17.46 -10.80
C TYR A 266 -18.03 -18.53 -11.43
N HIS A 267 -19.34 -18.25 -11.61
CA HIS A 267 -20.28 -19.12 -12.31
C HIS A 267 -20.33 -20.56 -11.74
N LEU A 268 -20.43 -20.68 -10.41
CA LEU A 268 -20.55 -21.97 -9.74
C LEU A 268 -21.83 -22.69 -10.21
N GLN A 269 -21.70 -23.97 -10.58
CA GLN A 269 -22.77 -24.78 -11.14
C GLN A 269 -23.66 -25.36 -10.04
N CYS A 270 -23.07 -25.87 -8.95
CA CYS A 270 -23.79 -26.38 -7.79
C CYS A 270 -24.39 -25.22 -7.00
N LYS A 271 -25.70 -24.98 -7.18
CA LYS A 271 -26.44 -23.92 -6.46
C LYS A 271 -26.40 -24.08 -4.94
N PRO A 272 -26.63 -25.27 -4.37
CA PRO A 272 -26.54 -25.45 -2.91
C PRO A 272 -25.18 -25.03 -2.33
N VAL A 273 -24.07 -25.42 -2.95
CA VAL A 273 -22.73 -25.03 -2.45
C VAL A 273 -22.41 -23.57 -2.73
N ARG A 274 -22.91 -23.01 -3.84
CA ARG A 274 -22.84 -21.56 -4.08
C ARG A 274 -23.51 -20.78 -2.96
N ASP A 275 -24.72 -21.17 -2.57
CA ASP A 275 -25.49 -20.48 -1.54
C ASP A 275 -24.83 -20.64 -0.17
N LEU A 276 -24.31 -21.83 0.17
CA LEU A 276 -23.48 -22.03 1.36
C LEU A 276 -22.28 -21.08 1.44
N ILE A 277 -21.52 -20.92 0.34
CA ILE A 277 -20.35 -20.02 0.33
C ILE A 277 -20.82 -18.57 0.52
N VAL A 278 -21.97 -18.19 -0.03
CA VAL A 278 -22.55 -16.85 0.17
C VAL A 278 -22.97 -16.64 1.61
N ASP A 279 -23.62 -17.62 2.24
CA ASP A 279 -24.03 -17.55 3.64
C ASP A 279 -22.82 -17.45 4.57
N TYR A 280 -21.80 -18.28 4.33
CA TYR A 280 -20.54 -18.22 5.09
C TYR A 280 -19.86 -16.85 4.97
N LEU A 281 -19.76 -16.31 3.75
CA LEU A 281 -19.18 -14.98 3.55
C LEU A 281 -20.01 -13.87 4.20
N SER A 282 -21.34 -14.01 4.23
CA SER A 282 -22.25 -13.05 4.87
C SER A 282 -22.09 -13.08 6.40
N GLU A 283 -21.94 -14.28 6.99
CA GLU A 283 -21.67 -14.45 8.42
C GLU A 283 -20.31 -13.85 8.82
N ARG A 284 -19.29 -14.01 7.97
CA ARG A 284 -17.95 -13.45 8.22
C ARG A 284 -17.88 -11.93 8.02
N GLN A 285 -18.72 -11.36 7.15
CA GLN A 285 -18.63 -9.97 6.68
C GLN A 285 -18.53 -8.91 7.80
N PRO A 286 -19.28 -8.96 8.91
CA PRO A 286 -19.20 -7.95 9.96
C PRO A 286 -17.86 -7.92 10.71
N SER A 287 -17.11 -9.03 10.67
CA SER A 287 -15.88 -9.23 11.45
C SER A 287 -14.57 -8.95 10.69
N ILE A 288 -14.66 -8.68 9.38
CA ILE A 288 -13.48 -8.54 8.51
C ILE A 288 -13.61 -7.36 7.54
N ASP A 289 -12.47 -6.81 7.15
CA ASP A 289 -12.38 -5.77 6.13
C ASP A 289 -12.84 -6.29 4.74
N TYR A 290 -13.31 -5.39 3.89
CA TYR A 290 -13.91 -5.79 2.61
C TYR A 290 -12.89 -6.45 1.65
N ASN A 291 -11.61 -6.07 1.74
CA ASN A 291 -10.57 -6.70 0.92
C ASN A 291 -10.29 -8.15 1.37
N SER A 292 -10.30 -8.41 2.67
CA SER A 292 -10.23 -9.76 3.25
C SER A 292 -11.44 -10.60 2.84
N LEU A 293 -12.66 -10.05 2.90
CA LEU A 293 -13.88 -10.73 2.44
C LEU A 293 -13.78 -11.13 0.96
N LYS A 294 -13.33 -10.21 0.09
CA LYS A 294 -13.13 -10.50 -1.33
C LYS A 294 -12.04 -11.57 -1.57
N LEU A 295 -10.95 -11.53 -0.81
CA LEU A 295 -9.89 -12.54 -0.92
C LEU A 295 -10.42 -13.91 -0.50
N LEU A 296 -11.19 -13.98 0.59
CA LEU A 296 -11.85 -15.19 1.07
C LEU A 296 -12.80 -15.76 0.01
N SER A 297 -13.65 -14.93 -0.61
CA SER A 297 -14.48 -15.33 -1.75
C SER A 297 -13.65 -15.87 -2.92
N THR A 298 -12.53 -15.23 -3.25
CA THR A 298 -11.63 -15.73 -4.31
C THR A 298 -11.04 -17.10 -3.95
N ASN A 299 -10.67 -17.32 -2.70
CA ASN A 299 -10.10 -18.59 -2.25
C ASN A 299 -11.15 -19.71 -2.32
N LEU A 300 -12.33 -19.49 -1.73
CA LEU A 300 -13.39 -20.50 -1.62
C LEU A 300 -14.09 -20.76 -2.95
N SER A 301 -14.53 -19.71 -3.65
CA SER A 301 -15.30 -19.87 -4.89
C SER A 301 -14.41 -20.19 -6.08
N ARG A 302 -13.27 -19.49 -6.25
CA ARG A 302 -12.45 -19.63 -7.46
C ARG A 302 -11.41 -20.74 -7.38
N LEU A 303 -10.62 -20.74 -6.30
CA LEU A 303 -9.45 -21.61 -6.20
C LEU A 303 -9.79 -22.98 -5.60
N PHE A 304 -10.87 -23.06 -4.85
CA PHE A 304 -11.39 -24.30 -4.28
C PHE A 304 -12.56 -24.86 -5.11
N TRP A 305 -13.77 -24.33 -4.94
CA TRP A 305 -14.97 -25.00 -5.45
C TRP A 305 -15.07 -25.06 -6.98
N ALA A 306 -14.85 -23.94 -7.68
CA ALA A 306 -14.88 -23.94 -9.14
C ALA A 306 -13.73 -24.76 -9.78
N ASP A 307 -12.63 -25.00 -9.06
CA ASP A 307 -11.60 -25.95 -9.54
C ASP A 307 -12.11 -27.39 -9.41
N LEU A 308 -12.78 -27.73 -8.32
CA LEU A 308 -13.41 -29.04 -8.12
C LEU A 308 -14.49 -29.31 -9.17
N GLU A 309 -15.41 -28.37 -9.41
CA GLU A 309 -16.46 -28.52 -10.44
C GLU A 309 -15.87 -28.73 -11.84
N GLN A 310 -14.74 -28.08 -12.15
CA GLN A 310 -14.07 -28.22 -13.44
C GLN A 310 -13.50 -29.64 -13.65
N HIS A 311 -13.03 -30.30 -12.60
CA HIS A 311 -12.39 -31.61 -12.68
C HIS A 311 -13.30 -32.77 -12.26
N HIS A 312 -14.41 -32.47 -11.59
CA HIS A 312 -15.43 -33.41 -11.14
C HIS A 312 -16.81 -32.84 -11.46
N PRO A 313 -17.25 -32.87 -12.75
CA PRO A 313 -18.55 -32.35 -13.15
C PRO A 313 -19.69 -33.01 -12.36
N GLY A 314 -20.64 -32.19 -11.88
CA GLY A 314 -21.77 -32.67 -11.07
C GLY A 314 -21.47 -32.84 -9.58
N ILE A 315 -20.26 -32.54 -9.11
CA ILE A 315 -19.95 -32.51 -7.68
C ILE A 315 -20.92 -31.58 -6.93
N ASN A 316 -21.51 -32.10 -5.85
CA ASN A 316 -22.51 -31.39 -5.05
C ASN A 316 -22.31 -31.57 -3.52
N SER A 317 -21.22 -32.20 -3.10
CA SER A 317 -20.93 -32.50 -1.70
C SER A 317 -19.58 -31.92 -1.28
N LEU A 318 -19.52 -31.36 -0.08
CA LEU A 318 -18.27 -30.91 0.55
C LEU A 318 -17.40 -32.06 1.06
N ARG A 319 -17.95 -33.28 1.18
CA ARG A 319 -17.19 -34.45 1.65
C ARG A 319 -16.36 -35.03 0.51
N LEU A 320 -15.13 -34.51 0.36
CA LEU A 320 -14.22 -34.94 -0.70
C LEU A 320 -13.57 -36.29 -0.37
N SER A 321 -13.36 -37.13 -1.39
CA SER A 321 -12.49 -38.31 -1.23
C SER A 321 -11.02 -37.89 -1.05
N PRO A 322 -10.17 -38.74 -0.44
CA PRO A 322 -8.74 -38.46 -0.31
C PRO A 322 -8.07 -38.12 -1.65
N ASP A 323 -8.44 -38.84 -2.72
CA ASP A 323 -7.87 -38.63 -4.06
C ASP A 323 -8.29 -37.29 -4.67
N MET A 324 -9.55 -36.89 -4.51
CA MET A 324 -10.05 -35.59 -4.97
C MET A 324 -9.32 -34.45 -4.25
N ALA A 325 -9.18 -34.56 -2.92
CA ALA A 325 -8.48 -33.59 -2.10
C ALA A 325 -6.99 -33.49 -2.50
N ALA A 326 -6.30 -34.61 -2.68
CA ALA A 326 -4.90 -34.65 -3.10
C ALA A 326 -4.70 -34.04 -4.49
N ALA A 327 -5.55 -34.38 -5.46
CA ALA A 327 -5.50 -33.85 -6.81
C ALA A 327 -5.73 -32.33 -6.84
N TRP A 328 -6.71 -31.84 -6.08
CA TRP A 328 -6.94 -30.40 -5.93
C TRP A 328 -5.73 -29.68 -5.31
N LYS A 329 -5.16 -30.21 -4.22
CA LYS A 329 -3.95 -29.63 -3.59
C LYS A 329 -2.77 -29.56 -4.55
N ALA A 330 -2.55 -30.60 -5.36
CA ALA A 330 -1.50 -30.62 -6.38
C ALA A 330 -1.69 -29.53 -7.45
N ARG A 331 -2.92 -29.34 -7.95
CA ARG A 331 -3.25 -28.26 -8.91
C ARG A 331 -3.10 -26.88 -8.28
N LEU A 332 -3.53 -26.71 -7.03
CA LEU A 332 -3.43 -25.45 -6.30
C LEU A 332 -1.95 -25.03 -6.10
N ALA A 333 -1.05 -25.99 -5.88
CA ALA A 333 0.37 -25.74 -5.62
C ALA A 333 1.08 -25.00 -6.76
N VAL A 334 0.53 -25.03 -7.98
CA VAL A 334 1.10 -24.37 -9.16
C VAL A 334 0.16 -23.31 -9.74
N LYS A 335 0.74 -22.40 -10.52
CA LYS A 335 0.00 -21.45 -11.35
C LYS A 335 0.70 -21.26 -12.68
N THR A 336 -0.08 -21.31 -13.75
CA THR A 336 0.36 -20.89 -15.09
C THR A 336 0.08 -19.40 -15.24
N VAL A 337 1.12 -18.64 -15.55
CA VAL A 337 1.02 -17.20 -15.80
C VAL A 337 1.56 -16.89 -17.19
N ARG A 338 0.80 -16.10 -17.95
CA ARG A 338 1.29 -15.50 -19.19
C ARG A 338 2.29 -14.40 -18.84
N ARG A 339 3.56 -14.61 -19.20
CA ARG A 339 4.64 -13.66 -18.98
C ARG A 339 5.13 -13.17 -20.32
N ARG A 340 5.20 -11.84 -20.46
CA ARG A 340 5.86 -11.22 -21.60
C ARG A 340 7.36 -11.41 -21.48
N ARG A 341 7.97 -12.01 -22.50
CA ARG A 341 9.41 -12.21 -22.63
C ARG A 341 10.08 -10.90 -23.11
N PRO A 342 11.42 -10.78 -22.96
CA PRO A 342 12.16 -9.58 -23.38
C PRO A 342 12.01 -9.24 -24.87
N ASP A 343 11.82 -10.27 -25.71
CA ASP A 343 11.55 -10.16 -27.16
C ASP A 343 10.12 -9.65 -27.50
N GLY A 344 9.30 -9.36 -26.48
CA GLY A 344 7.94 -8.88 -26.65
C GLY A 344 6.88 -9.98 -26.82
N THR A 345 7.28 -11.24 -26.99
CA THR A 345 6.37 -12.40 -27.09
C THR A 345 5.75 -12.74 -25.74
N VAL A 346 4.58 -13.37 -25.73
CA VAL A 346 3.90 -13.80 -24.50
C VAL A 346 3.99 -15.32 -24.40
N GLY A 347 4.79 -15.80 -23.44
CA GLY A 347 4.90 -17.22 -23.13
C GLY A 347 4.12 -17.58 -21.88
N GLU A 348 3.63 -18.82 -21.79
CA GLU A 348 3.08 -19.37 -20.56
C GLU A 348 4.21 -19.95 -19.71
N VAL A 349 4.26 -19.56 -18.44
CA VAL A 349 5.22 -20.05 -17.46
C VAL A 349 4.46 -20.64 -16.30
N THR A 350 4.67 -21.93 -16.05
CA THR A 350 4.16 -22.61 -14.85
C THR A 350 5.18 -22.51 -13.74
N GLY A 351 4.74 -22.10 -12.56
CA GLY A 351 5.58 -22.02 -11.38
C GLY A 351 4.79 -22.21 -10.09
N PRO A 352 5.48 -22.29 -8.94
CA PRO A 352 4.83 -22.49 -7.66
C PRO A 352 3.90 -21.31 -7.32
N ARG A 353 2.74 -21.63 -6.76
CA ARG A 353 1.77 -20.64 -6.27
C ARG A 353 2.13 -20.27 -4.84
N ALA A 354 2.75 -19.10 -4.67
CA ALA A 354 3.08 -18.56 -3.35
C ALA A 354 1.87 -18.43 -2.39
N SER A 355 0.65 -18.25 -2.92
CA SER A 355 -0.58 -18.14 -2.12
C SER A 355 -1.23 -19.49 -1.78
N ALA A 356 -0.72 -20.63 -2.26
CA ALA A 356 -1.34 -21.93 -2.01
C ALA A 356 -1.55 -22.22 -0.52
N PRO A 357 -0.59 -21.97 0.39
CA PRO A 357 -0.80 -22.19 1.81
C PRO A 357 -1.93 -21.33 2.40
N SER A 358 -2.00 -20.05 2.02
CA SER A 358 -3.09 -19.16 2.48
C SER A 358 -4.47 -19.61 1.98
N VAL A 359 -4.54 -20.23 0.80
CA VAL A 359 -5.79 -20.78 0.26
C VAL A 359 -6.17 -22.05 1.02
N MET A 360 -5.20 -22.95 1.27
CA MET A 360 -5.44 -24.15 2.08
C MET A 360 -5.91 -23.80 3.49
N MET A 361 -5.30 -22.80 4.12
CA MET A 361 -5.72 -22.31 5.43
C MET A 361 -7.13 -21.72 5.42
N ALA A 362 -7.49 -20.95 4.38
CA ALA A 362 -8.85 -20.42 4.23
C ALA A 362 -9.89 -21.54 4.02
N VAL A 363 -9.58 -22.57 3.24
CA VAL A 363 -10.46 -23.74 3.05
C VAL A 363 -10.57 -24.53 4.35
N ARG A 364 -9.45 -24.77 5.06
CA ARG A 364 -9.49 -25.46 6.35
C ARG A 364 -10.36 -24.72 7.36
N ALA A 365 -10.18 -23.40 7.49
CA ALA A 365 -11.00 -22.56 8.37
C ALA A 365 -12.49 -22.64 8.00
N PHE A 366 -12.84 -22.56 6.72
CA PHE A 366 -14.22 -22.72 6.24
C PHE A 366 -14.90 -24.02 6.72
N TYR A 367 -14.21 -25.16 6.63
CA TYR A 367 -14.75 -26.44 7.10
C TYR A 367 -14.88 -26.50 8.64
N LEU A 368 -13.90 -25.94 9.36
CA LEU A 368 -13.90 -25.93 10.82
C LEU A 368 -14.97 -24.98 11.38
N ASP A 369 -15.11 -23.79 10.80
CA ASP A 369 -16.15 -22.82 11.14
C ASP A 369 -17.54 -23.43 10.94
N ILE A 370 -17.81 -24.07 9.80
CA ILE A 370 -19.09 -24.79 9.57
C ILE A 370 -19.31 -25.89 10.60
N GLY A 371 -18.29 -26.69 10.91
CA GLY A 371 -18.39 -27.75 11.91
C GLY A 371 -18.70 -27.22 13.32
N HIS A 372 -18.16 -26.06 13.66
CA HIS A 372 -18.44 -25.39 14.93
C HIS A 372 -19.84 -24.75 14.94
N TRP A 373 -20.19 -23.97 13.91
CA TRP A 373 -21.50 -23.32 13.81
C TRP A 373 -22.66 -24.31 13.68
N ALA A 374 -22.41 -25.53 13.17
CA ALA A 374 -23.40 -26.61 13.19
C ALA A 374 -23.81 -27.05 14.60
N LEU A 375 -23.03 -26.75 15.63
CA LEU A 375 -23.42 -26.98 17.03
C LEU A 375 -24.38 -25.91 17.54
N GLU A 376 -24.32 -24.70 16.97
CA GLU A 376 -25.13 -23.54 17.37
C GLU A 376 -26.42 -23.42 16.55
N GLU A 377 -26.34 -23.58 15.23
CA GLU A 377 -27.47 -23.59 14.30
C GLU A 377 -27.47 -24.88 13.43
N PRO A 378 -27.89 -26.04 13.98
CA PRO A 378 -27.81 -27.33 13.30
C PRO A 378 -28.60 -27.41 12.00
N GLU A 379 -29.74 -26.73 11.91
CA GLU A 379 -30.59 -26.74 10.70
C GLU A 379 -29.91 -26.04 9.51
N ARG A 380 -29.15 -24.98 9.78
CA ARG A 380 -28.47 -24.16 8.77
C ARG A 380 -27.13 -24.76 8.35
N TRP A 381 -26.29 -25.13 9.31
CA TRP A 381 -24.90 -25.55 9.04
C TRP A 381 -24.68 -27.06 9.14
N GLY A 382 -25.53 -27.78 9.87
CA GLY A 382 -25.41 -29.22 10.11
C GLY A 382 -25.33 -30.08 8.85
N PRO A 383 -26.15 -29.86 7.81
CA PRO A 383 -26.05 -30.60 6.54
C PRO A 383 -24.69 -30.51 5.84
N TRP A 384 -23.89 -29.48 6.18
CA TRP A 384 -22.61 -29.18 5.56
C TRP A 384 -21.40 -29.56 6.43
N ALA A 385 -21.63 -29.95 7.69
CA ALA A 385 -20.59 -30.31 8.64
C ALA A 385 -19.93 -31.64 8.29
N VAL A 386 -18.78 -31.57 7.61
CA VAL A 386 -18.01 -32.74 7.16
C VAL A 386 -16.50 -32.54 7.41
N PRO A 387 -15.69 -33.61 7.40
CA PRO A 387 -14.24 -33.49 7.63
C PRO A 387 -13.54 -32.61 6.60
N SER A 388 -12.60 -31.77 7.07
CA SER A 388 -11.78 -30.90 6.21
C SER A 388 -10.85 -31.72 5.29
N PRO A 389 -10.78 -31.42 3.98
CA PRO A 389 -9.82 -32.04 3.05
C PRO A 389 -8.38 -31.54 3.24
N VAL A 390 -8.20 -30.52 4.10
CA VAL A 390 -6.91 -29.91 4.43
C VAL A 390 -6.56 -30.22 5.89
N SER A 391 -5.42 -30.86 6.10
CA SER A 391 -4.85 -31.13 7.42
C SER A 391 -4.07 -29.92 7.97
N GLU A 392 -3.71 -29.96 9.24
CA GLU A 392 -2.81 -28.95 9.82
C GLU A 392 -1.42 -28.98 9.16
N ALA A 393 -0.91 -30.17 8.83
CA ALA A 393 0.38 -30.33 8.16
C ALA A 393 0.39 -29.69 6.77
N ASP A 394 -0.72 -29.76 6.03
CA ASP A 394 -0.88 -29.08 4.73
C ASP A 394 -0.75 -27.54 4.85
N CYS A 395 -1.05 -26.98 6.03
CA CYS A 395 -0.98 -25.53 6.29
C CYS A 395 0.41 -25.07 6.74
N SER A 396 1.37 -25.98 6.94
CA SER A 396 2.70 -25.64 7.45
C SER A 396 3.50 -24.78 6.46
N VAL A 397 3.84 -23.56 6.89
CA VAL A 397 4.60 -22.58 6.10
C VAL A 397 5.99 -22.30 6.64
N LYS A 398 6.45 -22.99 7.69
CA LYS A 398 7.71 -22.66 8.40
C LYS A 398 8.92 -22.50 7.48
N LYS A 399 9.13 -23.43 6.54
CA LYS A 399 10.24 -23.36 5.57
C LYS A 399 10.11 -22.16 4.62
N LEU A 400 8.89 -21.89 4.15
CA LEU A 400 8.61 -20.75 3.28
C LEU A 400 8.80 -19.43 4.02
N GLU A 401 8.34 -19.33 5.27
CA GLU A 401 8.52 -18.16 6.13
C GLU A 401 10.00 -17.86 6.38
N GLN A 402 10.80 -18.89 6.69
CA GLN A 402 12.25 -18.75 6.85
C GLN A 402 12.93 -18.26 5.55
N GLN A 403 12.55 -18.81 4.39
CA GLN A 403 13.08 -18.36 3.09
C GLN A 403 12.64 -16.94 2.73
N VAL A 404 11.40 -16.57 3.04
CA VAL A 404 10.90 -15.20 2.87
C VAL A 404 11.70 -14.25 3.76
N LYS A 405 11.87 -14.60 5.05
CA LYS A 405 12.67 -13.81 5.99
C LYS A 405 14.10 -13.62 5.50
N ALA A 406 14.80 -14.70 5.12
CA ALA A 406 16.17 -14.62 4.63
C ALA A 406 16.30 -13.70 3.41
N ARG A 407 15.36 -13.80 2.44
CA ARG A 407 15.32 -12.89 1.29
C ARG A 407 15.03 -11.44 1.69
N MET A 408 14.18 -11.22 2.68
CA MET A 408 13.85 -9.88 3.19
C MET A 408 15.04 -9.24 3.90
N ASP A 409 15.77 -10.01 4.71
CA ASP A 409 16.96 -9.57 5.43
C ASP A 409 18.08 -9.22 4.44
N GLN A 410 18.34 -10.11 3.47
CA GLN A 410 19.31 -9.87 2.40
C GLN A 410 18.96 -8.62 1.59
N ARG A 411 17.69 -8.48 1.17
CA ARG A 411 17.21 -7.31 0.42
C ARG A 411 17.45 -6.00 1.19
N THR A 412 17.28 -6.02 2.51
CA THR A 412 17.49 -4.84 3.37
C THR A 412 18.98 -4.51 3.48
N ARG A 413 19.83 -5.53 3.72
CA ARG A 413 21.30 -5.38 3.81
C ARG A 413 21.91 -4.81 2.53
N GLU A 414 21.45 -5.27 1.36
CA GLU A 414 21.93 -4.78 0.06
C GLU A 414 21.60 -3.30 -0.17
N ARG A 415 20.51 -2.78 0.41
CA ARG A 415 19.98 -1.44 0.12
C ARG A 415 20.41 -0.40 1.13
N LEU A 416 20.57 -0.79 2.39
CA LEU A 416 20.90 0.10 3.50
C LEU A 416 22.10 1.03 3.18
N PRO A 417 23.24 0.55 2.65
CA PRO A 417 24.40 1.41 2.36
C PRO A 417 24.17 2.45 1.27
N TYR A 418 23.20 2.21 0.37
CA TYR A 418 22.94 3.09 -0.77
C TYR A 418 21.85 4.14 -0.50
N LEU A 419 21.16 4.08 0.64
CA LEU A 419 20.13 5.05 0.98
C LEU A 419 20.65 6.51 0.97
N PRO A 420 21.84 6.85 1.51
CA PRO A 420 22.36 8.22 1.43
C PRO A 420 22.62 8.69 0.00
N ALA A 421 23.08 7.80 -0.90
CA ALA A 421 23.28 8.13 -2.31
C ALA A 421 21.95 8.41 -3.01
N LEU A 422 20.93 7.61 -2.71
CA LEU A 422 19.58 7.80 -3.24
C LEU A 422 18.98 9.15 -2.79
N VAL A 423 19.14 9.53 -1.52
CA VAL A 423 18.68 10.83 -0.99
C VAL A 423 19.32 11.99 -1.77
N ARG A 424 20.64 11.96 -1.97
CA ARG A 424 21.35 12.99 -2.76
C ARG A 424 20.85 13.10 -4.20
N VAL A 425 20.55 11.96 -4.84
CA VAL A 425 19.98 11.95 -6.20
C VAL A 425 18.58 12.56 -6.22
N ALA A 426 17.74 12.23 -5.24
CA ALA A 426 16.39 12.77 -5.14
C ALA A 426 16.39 14.31 -4.99
N ASP A 427 17.22 14.84 -4.09
CA ASP A 427 17.42 16.28 -3.89
C ASP A 427 17.94 16.95 -5.17
N ARG A 428 19.01 16.42 -5.78
CA ARG A 428 19.56 16.94 -7.04
C ARG A 428 18.50 16.98 -8.14
N ARG A 429 17.74 15.90 -8.34
CA ARG A 429 16.68 15.85 -9.35
C ARG A 429 15.60 16.90 -9.13
N LEU A 430 15.22 17.15 -7.87
CA LEU A 430 14.24 18.19 -7.54
C LEU A 430 14.80 19.58 -7.89
N LYS A 431 16.04 19.88 -7.49
CA LYS A 431 16.71 21.16 -7.81
C LYS A 431 16.78 21.38 -9.32
N GLU A 432 17.28 20.40 -10.05
CA GLU A 432 17.42 20.52 -11.51
C GLU A 432 16.06 20.61 -12.23
N ALA A 433 15.04 19.88 -11.79
CA ALA A 433 13.71 19.96 -12.39
C ALA A 433 13.03 21.31 -12.10
N SER A 434 13.24 21.86 -10.91
CA SER A 434 12.78 23.19 -10.52
C SER A 434 13.45 24.29 -11.34
N GLU A 435 14.75 24.17 -11.58
CA GLU A 435 15.51 25.12 -12.41
C GLU A 435 15.04 25.11 -13.87
N ARG A 436 14.83 23.91 -14.45
CA ARG A 436 14.25 23.77 -15.81
C ARG A 436 12.86 24.39 -15.89
N LEU A 437 12.01 24.17 -14.89
CA LEU A 437 10.67 24.77 -14.85
C LEU A 437 10.73 26.29 -14.70
N ALA A 438 11.62 26.81 -13.86
CA ALA A 438 11.82 28.26 -13.68
C ALA A 438 12.32 28.93 -14.98
N ALA A 439 13.24 28.28 -15.69
CA ALA A 439 13.70 28.75 -17.00
C ALA A 439 12.55 28.80 -18.02
N LEU A 440 11.70 27.76 -18.08
CA LEU A 440 10.50 27.77 -18.94
C LEU A 440 9.53 28.89 -18.57
N VAL A 441 9.30 29.15 -17.29
CA VAL A 441 8.39 30.21 -16.84
C VAL A 441 8.88 31.60 -17.23
N ARG A 442 10.21 31.81 -17.28
CA ARG A 442 10.81 33.09 -17.72
C ARG A 442 10.90 33.23 -19.25
N ALA A 443 10.96 32.12 -19.98
CA ALA A 443 11.11 32.13 -21.42
C ALA A 443 9.83 32.63 -22.14
N PRO A 444 9.92 33.58 -23.08
CA PRO A 444 8.80 33.97 -23.92
C PRO A 444 8.24 32.79 -24.73
N LEU A 445 6.94 32.79 -25.02
CA LEU A 445 6.33 31.77 -25.88
C LEU A 445 7.01 31.76 -27.26
N GLY A 446 7.25 30.56 -27.79
CA GLY A 446 7.93 30.34 -29.07
C GLY A 446 9.44 30.59 -29.06
N SER A 447 10.03 31.06 -27.95
CA SER A 447 11.47 31.26 -27.83
C SER A 447 12.24 29.97 -27.55
N THR A 448 13.54 29.99 -27.83
CA THR A 448 14.48 28.95 -27.42
C THR A 448 15.25 29.43 -26.19
N PHE A 449 15.47 28.54 -25.22
CA PHE A 449 16.23 28.82 -24.01
C PHE A 449 17.10 27.63 -23.62
N THR A 450 18.20 27.89 -22.91
CA THR A 450 19.15 26.86 -22.45
C THR A 450 19.23 26.89 -20.93
N VAL A 451 19.23 25.72 -20.30
CA VAL A 451 19.31 25.54 -18.85
C VAL A 451 19.95 24.19 -18.55
N LEU A 452 20.88 24.13 -17.61
CA LEU A 452 21.62 22.90 -17.25
C LEU A 452 22.27 22.20 -18.47
N GLY A 453 22.77 22.96 -19.44
CA GLY A 453 23.37 22.42 -20.67
C GLY A 453 22.37 21.83 -21.67
N GLU A 454 21.06 21.89 -21.40
CA GLU A 454 20.01 21.44 -22.31
C GLU A 454 19.31 22.64 -22.96
N THR A 455 19.06 22.56 -24.27
CA THR A 455 18.35 23.58 -25.04
C THR A 455 16.92 23.13 -25.33
N PHE A 456 15.96 24.02 -25.09
CA PHE A 456 14.53 23.77 -25.23
C PHE A 456 13.85 24.87 -26.05
N THR A 457 12.83 24.51 -26.80
CA THR A 457 11.93 25.46 -27.47
C THR A 457 10.58 25.50 -26.77
N ALA A 458 10.21 26.68 -26.28
CA ALA A 458 8.91 26.96 -25.69
C ALA A 458 7.80 26.90 -26.75
N PRO A 459 6.56 26.54 -26.38
CA PRO A 459 5.46 26.46 -27.33
C PRO A 459 5.05 27.86 -27.78
N LYS A 460 4.60 28.01 -29.03
CA LYS A 460 4.15 29.31 -29.57
C LYS A 460 2.90 29.86 -28.88
N THR A 461 2.06 28.98 -28.36
CA THR A 461 0.82 29.34 -27.66
C THR A 461 0.64 28.46 -26.41
N THR A 462 -0.10 28.97 -25.44
CA THR A 462 -0.55 28.20 -24.27
C THR A 462 -2.07 28.33 -24.13
N SER A 463 -2.69 27.27 -23.61
CA SER A 463 -4.12 27.22 -23.30
C SER A 463 -4.40 27.40 -21.81
N ARG A 464 -3.36 27.74 -21.02
CA ARG A 464 -3.50 28.07 -19.60
C ARG A 464 -3.71 29.58 -19.46
N ALA A 465 -4.61 29.98 -18.56
CA ALA A 465 -4.86 31.41 -18.36
C ALA A 465 -3.80 32.12 -17.51
N ASP A 466 -2.92 31.38 -16.84
CA ASP A 466 -1.74 31.97 -16.20
C ASP A 466 -0.66 32.38 -17.23
N GLY A 467 -0.89 32.13 -18.53
CA GLY A 467 0.05 32.47 -19.60
C GLY A 467 1.31 31.60 -19.61
N GLN A 468 1.44 30.65 -18.67
CA GLN A 468 2.65 29.85 -18.53
C GLN A 468 2.57 28.57 -19.36
N ALA A 469 3.64 28.25 -20.07
CA ALA A 469 3.79 26.97 -20.74
C ALA A 469 4.06 25.84 -19.71
N THR A 470 3.70 24.61 -20.07
CA THR A 470 4.09 23.41 -19.29
C THR A 470 4.97 22.46 -20.07
N THR A 471 4.90 22.52 -21.41
CA THR A 471 5.61 21.60 -22.29
C THR A 471 6.55 22.32 -23.22
N VAL A 472 7.70 21.71 -23.48
CA VAL A 472 8.74 22.19 -24.40
C VAL A 472 9.08 21.11 -25.42
N HIS A 473 9.76 21.48 -26.50
CA HIS A 473 10.46 20.52 -27.36
C HIS A 473 11.96 20.61 -27.06
N ASP A 474 12.61 19.46 -26.92
CA ASP A 474 14.08 19.40 -26.87
C ASP A 474 14.68 19.52 -28.29
N VAL A 475 16.01 19.58 -28.38
CA VAL A 475 16.74 19.66 -29.67
C VAL A 475 16.46 18.49 -30.62
N GLN A 476 15.97 17.36 -30.10
CA GLN A 476 15.57 16.19 -30.90
C GLN A 476 14.10 16.25 -31.33
N GLY A 477 13.40 17.35 -31.05
CA GLY A 477 11.99 17.53 -31.35
C GLY A 477 11.05 16.77 -30.41
N ARG A 478 11.56 16.14 -29.34
CA ARG A 478 10.74 15.37 -28.40
C ARG A 478 10.06 16.32 -27.43
N ARG A 479 8.75 16.12 -27.26
CA ARG A 479 7.93 16.88 -26.32
C ARG A 479 8.18 16.42 -24.88
N ARG A 480 8.54 17.36 -23.99
CA ARG A 480 8.69 17.18 -22.55
C ARG A 480 7.70 18.03 -21.78
N ASP A 481 7.25 17.58 -20.62
CA ASP A 481 6.37 18.33 -19.72
C ASP A 481 7.12 18.67 -18.44
N LEU A 482 7.82 19.80 -18.44
CA LEU A 482 8.72 20.20 -17.36
C LEU A 482 7.98 20.43 -16.04
N ARG A 483 6.71 20.85 -16.08
CA ARG A 483 5.88 20.99 -14.88
C ARG A 483 5.53 19.63 -14.28
N THR A 484 5.26 18.63 -15.11
CA THR A 484 4.98 17.26 -14.64
C THR A 484 6.24 16.55 -14.17
N GLU A 485 7.39 16.82 -14.81
CA GLU A 485 8.70 16.34 -14.36
C GLU A 485 9.07 16.90 -12.98
N GLU A 486 8.96 18.22 -12.76
CA GLU A 486 9.18 18.84 -11.45
C GLU A 486 8.21 18.30 -10.39
N LYS A 487 6.91 18.18 -10.72
CA LYS A 487 5.93 17.57 -9.81
C LYS A 487 6.32 16.18 -9.36
N ARG A 488 6.78 15.32 -10.29
CA ARG A 488 7.21 13.95 -9.96
C ARG A 488 8.51 13.95 -9.16
N ALA A 489 9.46 14.81 -9.50
CA ALA A 489 10.70 14.95 -8.72
C ALA A 489 10.43 15.37 -7.27
N PHE A 490 9.54 16.35 -7.07
CA PHE A 490 9.14 16.81 -5.73
C PHE A 490 8.52 15.68 -4.90
N TRP A 491 7.53 14.97 -5.46
CA TRP A 491 6.87 13.89 -4.72
C TRP A 491 7.78 12.68 -4.50
N ALA A 492 8.76 12.43 -5.38
CA ALA A 492 9.78 11.41 -5.12
C ALA A 492 10.67 11.80 -3.94
N TRP A 493 11.20 13.03 -3.93
CA TRP A 493 12.02 13.56 -2.84
C TRP A 493 11.26 13.54 -1.51
N ALA A 494 10.07 14.14 -1.44
CA ALA A 494 9.27 14.18 -0.23
C ALA A 494 8.94 12.76 0.29
N THR A 495 8.64 11.83 -0.62
CA THR A 495 8.37 10.43 -0.23
C THR A 495 9.60 9.75 0.34
N ILE A 496 10.76 9.91 -0.30
CA ILE A 496 12.02 9.32 0.20
C ILE A 496 12.33 9.86 1.59
N GLU A 497 12.26 11.18 1.77
CA GLU A 497 12.54 11.86 3.04
C GLU A 497 11.57 11.46 4.15
N ILE A 498 10.26 11.55 3.92
CA ILE A 498 9.27 11.21 4.95
C ILE A 498 9.41 9.73 5.33
N LEU A 499 9.53 8.82 4.36
CA LEU A 499 9.63 7.39 4.66
C LEU A 499 10.93 7.02 5.40
N ARG A 500 12.07 7.66 5.08
CA ARG A 500 13.33 7.39 5.79
C ARG A 500 13.34 7.94 7.22
N HIS A 501 12.58 9.00 7.50
CA HIS A 501 12.51 9.60 8.83
C HIS A 501 11.44 8.97 9.74
N THR A 502 10.43 8.30 9.17
CA THR A 502 9.26 7.84 9.94
C THR A 502 9.01 6.33 9.87
N GLY A 503 9.45 5.65 8.80
CA GLY A 503 9.16 4.23 8.59
C GLY A 503 7.66 3.89 8.41
N ILE A 504 6.80 4.87 8.12
CA ILE A 504 5.36 4.64 7.92
C ILE A 504 5.09 3.85 6.63
N ARG A 505 3.91 3.24 6.54
CA ARG A 505 3.46 2.55 5.33
C ARG A 505 3.10 3.57 4.23
N ILE A 506 3.08 3.14 2.97
CA ILE A 506 2.70 4.05 1.87
C ILE A 506 1.23 4.46 1.97
N GLU A 507 0.38 3.58 2.47
CA GLU A 507 -1.04 3.89 2.74
C GLU A 507 -1.13 5.00 3.81
N GLU A 508 -0.43 4.83 4.93
CA GLU A 508 -0.33 5.83 6.01
C GLU A 508 0.21 7.19 5.51
N LEU A 509 1.25 7.16 4.65
CA LEU A 509 1.80 8.37 4.02
C LEU A 509 0.76 9.15 3.22
N LEU A 510 -0.10 8.44 2.48
CA LEU A 510 -1.13 9.05 1.64
C LEU A 510 -2.34 9.54 2.44
N GLU A 511 -2.48 9.08 3.68
CA GLU A 511 -3.52 9.48 4.64
C GLU A 511 -3.07 10.62 5.56
N LEU A 512 -1.78 10.97 5.58
CA LEU A 512 -1.30 12.13 6.32
C LEU A 512 -2.07 13.39 5.92
N GLY A 513 -2.66 14.05 6.91
CA GLY A 513 -3.34 15.33 6.76
C GLY A 513 -2.64 16.44 7.53
N HIS A 514 -3.08 17.68 7.34
CA HIS A 514 -2.60 18.81 8.14
C HIS A 514 -2.85 18.55 9.64
N HIS A 515 -4.01 17.99 9.99
CA HIS A 515 -4.36 17.61 11.36
C HIS A 515 -3.47 16.51 11.96
N SER A 516 -2.70 15.78 11.15
CA SER A 516 -1.72 14.82 11.64
C SER A 516 -0.53 15.50 12.32
N ILE A 517 -0.32 16.81 12.16
CA ILE A 517 0.76 17.53 12.82
C ILE A 517 0.19 18.17 14.08
N ILE A 518 0.60 17.65 15.24
CA ILE A 518 0.13 18.10 16.55
C ILE A 518 1.28 18.70 17.35
N SER A 519 0.96 19.66 18.21
CA SER A 519 1.91 20.21 19.18
C SER A 519 1.66 19.55 20.54
N TYR A 520 2.71 19.01 21.14
CA TYR A 520 2.66 18.39 22.46
C TYR A 520 3.52 19.19 23.43
N LYS A 521 2.90 19.71 24.50
CA LYS A 521 3.60 20.45 25.53
C LYS A 521 4.04 19.48 26.62
N LEU A 522 5.35 19.36 26.84
CA LEU A 522 5.91 18.52 27.90
C LEU A 522 5.42 19.02 29.28
N PRO A 523 4.79 18.16 30.11
CA PRO A 523 4.26 18.57 31.41
C PRO A 523 5.33 19.07 32.37
N THR A 524 6.55 18.52 32.28
CA THR A 524 7.65 18.80 33.21
C THR A 524 8.45 20.05 32.85
N THR A 525 8.70 20.29 31.56
CA THR A 525 9.55 21.40 31.09
C THR A 525 8.76 22.55 30.46
N GLY A 526 7.50 22.31 30.08
CA GLY A 526 6.69 23.26 29.32
C GLY A 526 7.10 23.44 27.85
N GLU A 527 8.11 22.70 27.39
CA GLU A 527 8.62 22.72 26.01
C GLU A 527 7.58 22.15 25.03
N ILE A 528 7.45 22.78 23.86
CA ILE A 528 6.52 22.35 22.82
C ILE A 528 7.28 21.50 21.79
N ILE A 529 6.83 20.25 21.65
CA ILE A 529 7.39 19.29 20.71
C ILE A 529 6.38 19.01 19.59
N PRO A 530 6.76 19.15 18.31
CA PRO A 530 5.91 18.76 17.20
C PRO A 530 5.91 17.22 17.06
N LEU A 531 4.71 16.64 16.99
CA LEU A 531 4.49 15.22 16.76
C LEU A 531 3.68 14.99 15.48
N LEU A 532 3.97 13.88 14.81
CA LEU A 532 3.22 13.39 13.67
C LEU A 532 2.33 12.23 14.12
N GLN A 533 1.02 12.48 14.15
CA GLN A 533 -0.01 11.49 14.41
C GLN A 533 -0.28 10.66 13.15
N ILE A 534 -0.07 9.35 13.28
CA ILE A 534 -0.39 8.36 12.26
C ILE A 534 -1.71 7.70 12.67
N ALA A 535 -2.71 7.87 11.80
CA ALA A 535 -4.03 7.26 11.98
C ALA A 535 -3.94 5.73 12.08
N PRO A 536 -4.93 5.08 12.71
CA PRO A 536 -4.98 3.64 12.79
C PRO A 536 -4.97 3.02 11.40
N SER A 537 -4.15 1.98 11.23
CA SER A 537 -4.10 1.17 10.02
C SER A 537 -4.40 -0.28 10.40
N LYS A 538 -3.58 -1.23 9.95
CA LYS A 538 -3.80 -2.68 10.12
C LYS A 538 -4.02 -3.21 11.55
N ILE A 539 -3.60 -2.48 12.57
CA ILE A 539 -3.70 -2.93 13.97
C ILE A 539 -4.67 -2.08 14.80
N ASP A 540 -5.41 -1.20 14.14
CA ASP A 540 -6.37 -0.27 14.77
C ASP A 540 -5.78 0.49 15.99
N GLN A 541 -4.51 0.90 15.88
CA GLN A 541 -3.81 1.68 16.90
C GLN A 541 -3.18 2.94 16.29
N GLU A 542 -3.46 4.07 16.94
CA GLU A 542 -2.81 5.34 16.66
C GLU A 542 -1.36 5.36 17.12
N ARG A 543 -0.53 6.12 16.42
CA ARG A 543 0.88 6.31 16.78
C ARG A 543 1.28 7.76 16.67
N LEU A 544 2.08 8.21 17.62
CA LEU A 544 2.71 9.52 17.59
C LEU A 544 4.20 9.36 17.32
N LEU A 545 4.69 10.02 16.28
CA LEU A 545 6.10 10.04 15.91
C LEU A 545 6.68 11.43 16.19
N LEU A 546 7.88 11.49 16.74
CA LEU A 546 8.58 12.75 16.91
C LEU A 546 8.92 13.37 15.54
N ILE A 547 8.63 14.66 15.36
CA ILE A 547 9.06 15.39 14.16
C ILE A 547 10.47 15.94 14.42
N SER A 548 11.47 15.34 13.77
CA SER A 548 12.84 15.87 13.80
C SER A 548 12.93 17.18 12.98
N PRO A 549 13.97 18.02 13.19
CA PRO A 549 14.17 19.24 12.40
C PRO A 549 14.17 18.98 10.89
N GLU A 550 14.83 17.91 10.43
CA GLU A 550 14.88 17.56 9.00
C GLU A 550 13.50 17.15 8.47
N LEU A 551 12.72 16.42 9.27
CA LEU A 551 11.35 16.07 8.90
C LEU A 551 10.44 17.32 8.88
N ALA A 552 10.65 18.27 9.80
CA ALA A 552 9.91 19.52 9.83
C ALA A 552 10.11 20.33 8.54
N ASP A 553 11.35 20.42 8.04
CA ASP A 553 11.66 21.10 6.78
C ASP A 553 10.93 20.47 5.58
N VAL A 554 10.91 19.13 5.52
CA VAL A 554 10.23 18.40 4.46
C VAL A 554 8.72 18.58 4.52
N LEU A 555 8.13 18.45 5.71
CA LEU A 555 6.70 18.67 5.92
C LEU A 555 6.30 20.12 5.61
N SER A 556 7.14 21.09 5.97
CA SER A 556 6.96 22.51 5.64
C SER A 556 6.97 22.75 4.13
N ALA A 557 7.90 22.12 3.40
CA ALA A 557 7.94 22.19 1.94
C ALA A 557 6.69 21.58 1.29
N VAL A 558 6.21 20.44 1.80
CA VAL A 558 4.97 19.80 1.35
C VAL A 558 3.78 20.71 1.60
N ILE A 559 3.63 21.23 2.82
CA ILE A 559 2.55 22.14 3.21
C ILE A 559 2.57 23.40 2.35
N THR A 560 3.73 24.04 2.19
CA THR A 560 3.90 25.23 1.35
C THR A 560 3.46 24.99 -0.08
N ARG A 561 3.74 23.79 -0.61
CA ARG A 561 3.35 23.44 -1.98
C ARG A 561 1.85 23.19 -2.16
N VAL A 562 1.17 22.65 -1.16
CA VAL A 562 -0.26 22.30 -1.27
C VAL A 562 -1.19 23.40 -0.75
N ARG A 563 -0.68 24.34 0.05
CA ARG A 563 -1.45 25.50 0.54
C ARG A 563 -1.99 26.34 -0.62
N GLN A 564 -3.23 26.76 -0.48
CA GLN A 564 -3.86 27.72 -1.38
C GLN A 564 -3.33 29.15 -1.11
N LYS A 565 -3.69 30.08 -2.00
CA LYS A 565 -3.35 31.52 -1.88
C LYS A 565 -3.74 32.13 -0.52
N TYR A 566 -4.80 31.62 0.11
CA TYR A 566 -5.30 32.07 1.41
C TYR A 566 -4.68 31.31 2.61
N GLY A 567 -3.65 30.50 2.37
CA GLY A 567 -2.88 29.85 3.43
C GLY A 567 -3.51 28.58 4.03
N THR A 568 -4.60 28.05 3.50
CA THR A 568 -5.20 26.79 3.94
C THR A 568 -4.81 25.62 3.04
N VAL A 569 -4.75 24.41 3.61
CA VAL A 569 -4.59 23.17 2.83
C VAL A 569 -5.96 22.74 2.33
N PRO A 570 -6.18 22.54 1.01
CA PRO A 570 -7.48 22.13 0.48
C PRO A 570 -7.94 20.81 1.08
N VAL A 571 -9.22 20.68 1.40
CA VAL A 571 -9.79 19.37 1.72
C VAL A 571 -10.04 18.58 0.43
N VAL A 572 -9.55 17.35 0.38
CA VAL A 572 -9.74 16.46 -0.76
C VAL A 572 -10.30 15.12 -0.31
N PRO A 573 -11.26 14.57 -1.06
CA PRO A 573 -11.75 13.22 -0.81
C PRO A 573 -10.72 12.19 -1.29
N SER A 574 -10.54 11.13 -0.51
CA SER A 574 -9.71 9.98 -0.86
C SER A 574 -10.55 8.73 -1.05
N TYR A 575 -10.05 7.80 -1.86
CA TYR A 575 -10.70 6.52 -2.11
C TYR A 575 -9.88 5.43 -1.44
N ASP A 576 -10.47 4.76 -0.46
CA ASP A 576 -9.86 3.59 0.17
C ASP A 576 -9.89 2.43 -0.84
N HIS A 577 -8.72 1.98 -1.25
CA HIS A 577 -8.60 0.87 -2.21
C HIS A 577 -8.87 -0.50 -1.59
N GLN A 578 -8.70 -0.64 -0.27
CA GLN A 578 -8.97 -1.85 0.49
C GLN A 578 -10.48 -1.94 0.74
N GLU A 579 -11.07 -0.92 1.35
CA GLU A 579 -12.51 -0.88 1.65
C GLU A 579 -13.38 -0.61 0.42
N ARG A 580 -12.82 -0.03 -0.64
CA ARG A 580 -13.55 0.38 -1.85
C ARG A 580 -14.67 1.39 -1.61
N VAL A 581 -14.42 2.30 -0.68
CA VAL A 581 -15.31 3.41 -0.34
C VAL A 581 -14.59 4.74 -0.48
N TRP A 582 -15.37 5.82 -0.55
CA TRP A 582 -14.84 7.18 -0.48
C TRP A 582 -14.82 7.63 0.96
N ASN A 583 -13.67 8.11 1.43
CA ASN A 583 -13.53 8.74 2.73
C ASN A 583 -13.97 10.19 2.65
N ASP A 584 -14.36 10.75 3.79
CA ASP A 584 -14.71 12.15 3.90
C ASP A 584 -13.54 13.06 3.48
N PRO A 585 -13.82 14.26 2.95
CA PRO A 585 -12.76 15.18 2.55
C PRO A 585 -11.88 15.59 3.73
N LEU A 586 -10.58 15.34 3.61
CA LEU A 586 -9.58 15.70 4.62
C LEU A 586 -8.50 16.62 4.02
N PRO A 587 -7.84 17.47 4.82
CA PRO A 587 -6.75 18.32 4.35
C PRO A 587 -5.47 17.50 4.15
N LEU A 588 -5.48 16.55 3.22
CA LEU A 588 -4.39 15.61 2.97
C LEU A 588 -3.12 16.35 2.52
N LEU A 589 -1.95 15.95 3.02
CA LEU A 589 -0.67 16.51 2.60
C LEU A 589 -0.28 16.01 1.21
N TYR A 590 -0.54 14.75 0.90
CA TYR A 590 -0.26 14.14 -0.40
C TYR A 590 -1.36 14.43 -1.43
N GLN A 591 -1.46 15.69 -1.83
CA GLN A 591 -2.41 16.14 -2.85
C GLN A 591 -1.78 17.05 -3.89
N TRP A 592 -2.39 17.13 -5.07
CA TRP A 592 -1.92 18.01 -6.13
C TRP A 592 -3.07 18.46 -7.01
N GLN A 593 -2.87 19.61 -7.67
CA GLN A 593 -3.80 20.10 -8.67
C GLN A 593 -3.52 19.44 -10.02
N VAL A 594 -4.53 18.79 -10.59
CA VAL A 594 -4.49 18.24 -11.94
C VAL A 594 -5.68 18.77 -12.73
N SER A 595 -5.39 19.58 -13.75
CA SER A 595 -6.39 20.46 -14.38
C SER A 595 -6.96 21.42 -13.33
N GLU A 596 -8.28 21.47 -13.13
CA GLU A 596 -8.95 22.35 -12.15
C GLU A 596 -9.27 21.65 -10.83
N GLU A 597 -8.95 20.35 -10.69
CA GLU A 597 -9.30 19.56 -9.50
C GLU A 597 -8.08 19.37 -8.59
N HIS A 598 -8.25 19.67 -7.30
CA HIS A 598 -7.39 19.14 -6.23
C HIS A 598 -7.75 17.68 -5.98
N ARG A 599 -6.74 16.82 -5.93
CA ARG A 599 -6.94 15.38 -5.71
C ARG A 599 -5.74 14.76 -4.99
N PRO A 600 -5.93 13.62 -4.31
CA PRO A 600 -4.81 12.88 -3.75
C PRO A 600 -3.80 12.42 -4.82
N VAL A 601 -2.53 12.33 -4.43
CA VAL A 601 -1.49 11.69 -5.23
C VAL A 601 -1.71 10.17 -5.15
N SER A 602 -1.75 9.49 -6.30
CA SER A 602 -2.00 8.05 -6.31
C SER A 602 -0.77 7.24 -5.93
N VAL A 603 -0.95 6.06 -5.30
CA VAL A 603 0.13 5.09 -5.03
C VAL A 603 0.97 4.80 -6.28
N ASN A 604 0.32 4.66 -7.44
CA ASN A 604 1.01 4.41 -8.71
C ASN A 604 1.87 5.59 -9.14
N THR A 605 1.41 6.82 -8.92
CA THR A 605 2.20 8.03 -9.15
C THR A 605 3.42 8.08 -8.24
N VAL A 606 3.26 7.77 -6.95
CA VAL A 606 4.37 7.70 -6.00
C VAL A 606 5.39 6.66 -6.46
N ARG A 607 4.95 5.42 -6.77
CA ARG A 607 5.82 4.36 -7.29
C ARG A 607 6.55 4.75 -8.57
N GLN A 608 5.84 5.38 -9.51
CA GLN A 608 6.45 5.85 -10.75
C GLN A 608 7.53 6.91 -10.47
N SER A 609 7.24 7.86 -9.59
CA SER A 609 8.18 8.95 -9.23
C SER A 609 9.42 8.39 -8.52
N LEU A 610 9.25 7.39 -7.65
CA LEU A 610 10.36 6.64 -7.04
C LEU A 610 11.19 5.91 -8.09
N ASN A 611 10.54 5.15 -8.99
CA ASN A 611 11.24 4.41 -10.06
C ASN A 611 12.06 5.34 -10.97
N GLU A 612 11.51 6.50 -11.34
CA GLU A 612 12.24 7.51 -12.12
C GLU A 612 13.49 8.02 -11.38
N THR A 613 13.43 8.13 -10.06
CA THR A 613 14.58 8.49 -9.22
C THR A 613 15.60 7.36 -9.14
N MET A 614 15.15 6.10 -9.01
CA MET A 614 16.05 4.94 -9.03
C MET A 614 16.80 4.81 -10.35
N THR A 615 16.10 4.96 -11.48
CA THR A 615 16.71 4.93 -12.81
C THR A 615 17.78 6.01 -12.96
N ALA A 616 17.49 7.23 -12.48
CA ALA A 616 18.46 8.32 -12.49
C ALA A 616 19.64 8.12 -11.51
N ALA A 617 19.45 7.34 -10.45
CA ALA A 617 20.51 7.05 -9.48
C ALA A 617 21.53 6.03 -10.02
N GLY A 618 21.13 5.16 -10.95
CA GLY A 618 22.03 4.18 -11.58
C GLY A 618 22.65 3.18 -10.59
N LEU A 619 22.04 3.00 -9.41
CA LEU A 619 22.57 2.15 -8.35
C LEU A 619 22.42 0.67 -8.73
N THR A 620 23.48 -0.11 -8.55
CA THR A 620 23.51 -1.55 -8.81
C THR A 620 23.90 -2.33 -7.57
N ASP A 621 23.46 -3.59 -7.49
CA ASP A 621 23.94 -4.54 -6.48
C ASP A 621 25.32 -5.10 -6.87
N ALA A 622 25.85 -6.00 -6.03
CA ALA A 622 27.14 -6.65 -6.25
C ALA A 622 27.18 -7.52 -7.54
N SER A 623 26.04 -7.89 -8.11
CA SER A 623 25.94 -8.62 -9.38
C SER A 623 25.82 -7.71 -10.61
N GLY A 624 25.84 -6.38 -10.40
CA GLY A 624 25.63 -5.40 -11.46
C GLY A 624 24.16 -5.21 -11.84
N ALA A 625 23.21 -5.83 -11.14
CA ALA A 625 21.79 -5.67 -11.41
C ALA A 625 21.26 -4.36 -10.78
N PRO A 626 20.34 -3.63 -11.44
CA PRO A 626 19.81 -2.38 -10.91
C PRO A 626 19.10 -2.57 -9.55
N LEU A 627 19.49 -1.77 -8.57
CA LEU A 627 18.81 -1.70 -7.28
C LEU A 627 17.47 -1.00 -7.43
N ASN A 628 16.43 -1.64 -6.90
CA ASN A 628 15.09 -1.09 -6.82
C ASN A 628 14.64 -0.99 -5.35
N PHE A 629 14.23 0.20 -4.95
CA PHE A 629 13.61 0.51 -3.65
C PHE A 629 12.10 0.58 -3.79
N GLN A 630 11.40 -0.26 -3.01
CA GLN A 630 9.96 -0.17 -2.82
C GLN A 630 9.66 0.63 -1.54
N PRO A 631 8.48 1.25 -1.40
CA PRO A 631 8.10 1.98 -0.19
C PRO A 631 8.29 1.16 1.10
N HIS A 632 7.98 -0.15 1.05
CA HIS A 632 8.20 -1.05 2.17
C HIS A 632 9.68 -1.22 2.54
N ASP A 633 10.62 -1.07 1.61
CA ASP A 633 12.06 -1.19 1.92
C ASP A 633 12.53 -0.06 2.84
N PHE A 634 12.03 1.17 2.67
CA PHE A 634 12.35 2.30 3.58
C PHE A 634 11.91 2.01 5.01
N ARG A 635 10.73 1.43 5.18
CA ARG A 635 10.24 0.99 6.49
C ARG A 635 11.15 -0.04 7.14
N ARG A 636 11.64 -1.03 6.37
CA ARG A 636 12.58 -2.03 6.91
C ARG A 636 13.89 -1.39 7.30
N ILE A 637 14.44 -0.55 6.43
CA ILE A 637 15.68 0.19 6.66
C ILE A 637 15.55 1.04 7.92
N PHE A 638 14.48 1.82 8.07
CA PHE A 638 14.23 2.65 9.25
C PHE A 638 14.21 1.83 10.54
N ILE A 639 13.47 0.72 10.59
CA ILE A 639 13.38 -0.11 11.80
C ILE A 639 14.72 -0.77 12.11
N THR A 640 15.39 -1.33 11.10
CA THR A 640 16.72 -1.93 11.26
C THR A 640 17.72 -0.89 11.75
N ASP A 641 17.78 0.29 11.12
CA ASP A 641 18.70 1.36 11.48
C ASP A 641 18.43 1.90 12.90
N ALA A 642 17.16 2.10 13.27
CA ALA A 642 16.80 2.54 14.61
C ALA A 642 17.25 1.56 15.69
N ILE A 643 17.01 0.25 15.48
CA ILE A 643 17.47 -0.80 16.42
C ILE A 643 19.01 -0.86 16.45
N LEU A 644 19.66 -0.77 15.29
CA LEU A 644 21.13 -0.79 15.21
C LEU A 644 21.77 0.41 15.92
N ASN A 645 21.09 1.55 15.96
CA ASN A 645 21.52 2.77 16.66
C ASN A 645 20.98 2.86 18.11
N GLY A 646 20.52 1.74 18.68
CA GLY A 646 20.27 1.61 20.13
C GLY A 646 18.81 1.80 20.56
N LEU A 647 17.86 1.96 19.64
CA LEU A 647 16.44 2.00 19.98
C LEU A 647 15.97 0.60 20.46
N PRO A 648 15.37 0.46 21.66
CA PRO A 648 14.90 -0.83 22.13
C PRO A 648 13.84 -1.44 21.19
N PRO A 649 13.88 -2.76 20.90
CA PRO A 649 12.96 -3.38 19.94
C PRO A 649 11.47 -3.22 20.26
N HIS A 650 11.09 -3.15 21.55
CA HIS A 650 9.70 -2.92 21.95
C HIS A 650 9.25 -1.47 21.67
N ILE A 651 10.15 -0.48 21.72
CA ILE A 651 9.85 0.90 21.30
C ILE A 651 9.78 1.00 19.78
N ALA A 652 10.73 0.35 19.08
CA ALA A 652 10.67 0.24 17.62
C ALA A 652 9.38 -0.46 17.14
N GLN A 653 8.85 -1.41 17.91
CA GLN A 653 7.56 -2.06 17.67
C GLN A 653 6.40 -1.06 17.74
N VAL A 654 6.37 -0.21 18.78
CA VAL A 654 5.34 0.83 18.95
C VAL A 654 5.43 1.84 17.81
N ILE A 655 6.62 2.36 17.51
CA ILE A 655 6.85 3.29 16.39
C ILE A 655 6.44 2.67 15.05
N ALA A 656 6.79 1.41 14.82
CA ALA A 656 6.38 0.70 13.61
C ALA A 656 4.89 0.34 13.60
N GLY A 657 4.19 0.28 14.73
CA GLY A 657 2.81 -0.21 14.77
C GLY A 657 2.73 -1.67 14.38
N HIS A 658 3.48 -2.51 15.09
CA HIS A 658 3.39 -3.97 14.99
C HIS A 658 2.66 -4.53 16.22
N GLY A 659 1.58 -5.29 15.99
CA GLY A 659 0.84 -5.95 17.08
C GLY A 659 1.60 -7.12 17.72
N ASN A 660 2.67 -7.59 17.10
CA ASN A 660 3.50 -8.69 17.61
C ASN A 660 4.98 -8.31 17.54
N ILE A 661 5.68 -8.39 18.68
CA ILE A 661 7.11 -8.09 18.79
C ILE A 661 7.97 -8.93 17.86
N ASN A 662 7.58 -10.17 17.55
CA ASN A 662 8.29 -11.04 16.62
C ASN A 662 8.38 -10.45 15.20
N THR A 663 7.42 -9.60 14.82
CA THR A 663 7.47 -8.85 13.56
C THR A 663 8.61 -7.82 13.59
N THR A 664 8.86 -7.18 14.73
CA THR A 664 9.97 -6.23 14.91
C THR A 664 11.30 -6.93 15.10
N MET A 665 11.34 -8.00 15.90
CA MET A 665 12.53 -8.83 16.11
C MET A 665 13.01 -9.48 14.82
N GLY A 666 12.13 -9.66 13.83
CA GLY A 666 12.50 -10.06 12.47
C GLY A 666 13.56 -9.15 11.82
N TYR A 667 13.60 -7.86 12.17
CA TYR A 667 14.57 -6.88 11.68
C TYR A 667 15.88 -6.85 12.47
N ASN A 668 15.91 -7.47 13.65
CA ASN A 668 17.09 -7.57 14.49
C ASN A 668 17.92 -8.79 14.06
N ALA A 669 18.81 -8.60 13.09
CA ALA A 669 19.84 -9.59 12.81
C ALA A 669 20.88 -9.52 13.94
N ILE A 670 20.69 -10.32 14.99
CA ILE A 670 21.66 -10.43 16.08
C ILE A 670 22.91 -11.10 15.52
N TYR A 671 23.95 -10.32 15.27
CA TYR A 671 25.31 -10.82 15.12
C TYR A 671 25.86 -11.10 16.53
N PRO A 672 26.55 -12.24 16.78
CA PRO A 672 27.18 -12.52 18.07
C PRO A 672 28.09 -11.38 18.55
N ALA A 673 28.84 -10.75 17.63
CA ALA A 673 29.67 -9.57 17.94
C ALA A 673 28.85 -8.37 18.44
N LYS A 674 27.67 -8.11 17.87
CA LYS A 674 26.79 -7.02 18.31
C LYS A 674 26.13 -7.28 19.66
N ALA A 675 25.82 -8.54 19.98
CA ALA A 675 25.36 -8.90 21.31
C ALA A 675 26.44 -8.60 22.37
N ILE A 676 27.70 -8.92 22.04
CA ILE A 676 28.87 -8.64 22.89
C ILE A 676 29.08 -7.13 23.03
N GLU A 677 29.09 -6.36 21.93
CA GLU A 677 29.24 -4.90 21.97
C GLU A 677 28.11 -4.21 22.74
N ALA A 678 26.85 -4.60 22.50
CA ALA A 678 25.71 -4.07 23.23
C ALA A 678 25.78 -4.39 24.73
N HIS A 679 26.25 -5.59 25.09
CA HIS A 679 26.49 -5.98 26.48
C HIS A 679 27.62 -5.16 27.11
N ARG A 680 28.75 -4.96 26.40
CA ARG A 680 29.85 -4.10 26.86
C ARG A 680 29.40 -2.65 27.05
N ALA A 681 28.63 -2.09 26.12
CA ALA A 681 28.09 -0.74 26.22
C ALA A 681 27.07 -0.61 27.37
N PHE A 682 26.26 -1.64 27.61
CA PHE A 682 25.36 -1.70 28.77
C PHE A 682 26.14 -1.70 30.09
N ILE A 683 27.21 -2.51 30.19
CA ILE A 683 28.10 -2.52 31.36
C ILE A 683 28.75 -1.14 31.54
N ALA A 684 29.27 -0.54 30.46
CA ALA A 684 29.90 0.78 30.51
C ALA A 684 28.93 1.88 30.99
N ARG A 685 27.69 1.92 30.47
CA ARG A 685 26.66 2.86 30.96
C ARG A 685 26.33 2.64 32.43
N ARG A 686 26.24 1.39 32.88
CA ARG A 686 26.04 1.08 34.31
C ARG A 686 27.22 1.50 35.17
N ARG A 687 28.45 1.44 34.67
CA ARG A 687 29.64 1.94 35.39
C ARG A 687 29.60 3.46 35.51
N ALA A 688 29.20 4.17 34.45
CA ALA A 688 29.11 5.63 34.45
C ALA A 688 28.02 6.19 35.38
N LEU A 689 26.97 5.42 35.68
CA LEU A 689 25.86 5.84 36.53
C LEU A 689 26.03 5.47 38.02
N ARG A 690 27.16 4.85 38.41
CA ARG A 690 27.42 4.50 39.82
C ARG A 690 28.09 5.65 40.57
N PRO A 691 27.75 5.87 41.85
CA PRO A 691 28.44 6.85 42.70
C PRO A 691 29.94 6.52 42.83
N VAL A 692 30.80 7.55 42.81
CA VAL A 692 32.27 7.41 42.86
C VAL A 692 32.74 6.72 44.15
N GLU A 693 31.95 6.81 45.22
CA GLU A 693 32.24 6.23 46.53
C GLU A 693 32.31 4.69 46.51
N GLU A 694 31.65 4.02 45.56
CA GLU A 694 31.74 2.56 45.37
C GLU A 694 33.09 2.10 44.78
N TYR A 695 33.91 3.02 44.27
CA TYR A 695 35.24 2.77 43.71
C TYR A 695 36.33 3.58 44.44
N ARG A 696 36.21 3.81 45.76
CA ARG A 696 37.36 4.35 46.49
C ARG A 696 38.55 3.39 46.33
N ALA A 697 39.73 3.93 46.07
CA ALA A 697 40.95 3.14 46.13
C ALA A 697 41.04 2.56 47.55
N VAL A 698 41.16 1.23 47.64
CA VAL A 698 41.37 0.55 48.92
C VAL A 698 42.64 1.14 49.52
N THR A 699 42.58 1.60 50.77
CA THR A 699 43.78 2.20 51.37
C THR A 699 44.85 1.12 51.56
N PRO A 700 46.15 1.47 51.57
CA PRO A 700 47.21 0.50 51.81
C PRO A 700 47.01 -0.34 53.08
N GLU A 701 46.40 0.26 54.12
CA GLU A 701 46.09 -0.39 55.39
C GLU A 701 44.96 -1.40 55.25
N GLU A 702 43.86 -1.04 54.56
CA GLU A 702 42.74 -1.95 54.29
C GLU A 702 43.15 -3.08 53.33
N TRP A 703 44.07 -2.79 52.40
CA TRP A 703 44.62 -3.80 51.51
C TRP A 703 45.56 -4.76 52.26
N GLN A 704 46.39 -4.24 53.17
CA GLN A 704 47.19 -5.07 54.08
C GLN A 704 46.34 -5.88 55.05
N GLU A 705 45.22 -5.33 55.53
CA GLU A 705 44.28 -6.05 56.40
C GLU A 705 43.58 -7.18 55.64
N PHE A 706 43.12 -6.91 54.41
CA PHE A 706 42.55 -7.90 53.51
C PHE A 706 43.54 -9.03 53.17
N LEU A 707 44.79 -8.70 52.80
CA LEU A 707 45.83 -9.70 52.54
C LEU A 707 46.23 -10.45 53.81
N GLY A 708 46.32 -9.75 54.94
CA GLY A 708 46.62 -10.31 56.25
C GLY A 708 45.55 -11.27 56.76
N HIS A 709 44.28 -11.07 56.41
CA HIS A 709 43.18 -11.96 56.76
C HIS A 709 43.38 -13.38 56.21
N PHE A 710 43.83 -13.52 54.95
CA PHE A 710 44.08 -14.83 54.36
C PHE A 710 45.35 -15.48 54.92
N ALA A 711 46.40 -14.69 55.19
CA ALA A 711 47.63 -15.20 55.81
C ALA A 711 47.42 -15.68 57.25
N ARG A 712 46.61 -14.97 58.05
CA ARG A 712 46.28 -15.33 59.44
C ARG A 712 45.33 -16.54 59.55
N ARG A 713 44.67 -16.92 58.45
CA ARG A 713 43.70 -18.03 58.39
C ARG A 713 44.22 -19.26 57.65
N LYS A 714 45.55 -19.41 57.56
CA LYS A 714 46.18 -20.70 57.25
C LYS A 714 45.93 -21.68 58.38
N LEU A 715 45.44 -22.86 58.02
CA LEU A 715 45.13 -23.95 58.93
C LEU A 715 46.09 -25.12 58.66
N ALA A 716 46.20 -26.04 59.62
CA ALA A 716 47.13 -27.15 59.54
C ALA A 716 46.93 -28.06 58.31
N LEU A 717 45.73 -28.11 57.75
CA LEU A 717 45.38 -28.96 56.60
C LEU A 717 45.20 -28.17 55.29
N GLY A 718 45.39 -26.84 55.30
CA GLY A 718 45.17 -25.98 54.14
C GLY A 718 44.59 -24.62 54.52
N ASP A 719 43.76 -24.04 53.66
CA ASP A 719 43.27 -22.66 53.80
C ASP A 719 41.79 -22.60 54.20
N CYS A 720 41.42 -21.60 55.01
CA CYS A 720 40.02 -21.32 55.32
C CYS A 720 39.37 -20.48 54.21
N GLY A 721 38.36 -21.03 53.53
CA GLY A 721 37.58 -20.33 52.49
C GLY A 721 36.49 -19.38 53.02
N ARG A 722 36.52 -19.03 54.31
CA ARG A 722 35.52 -18.16 54.94
C ARG A 722 35.73 -16.70 54.53
N ALA A 723 34.63 -15.98 54.27
CA ALA A 723 34.67 -14.60 53.76
C ALA A 723 35.30 -13.61 54.76
N TYR A 724 35.93 -12.56 54.23
CA TYR A 724 36.48 -11.44 55.00
C TYR A 724 35.44 -10.84 55.95
N GLY A 725 35.82 -10.57 57.20
CA GLY A 725 34.96 -9.96 58.21
C GLY A 725 33.97 -10.91 58.91
N THR A 726 34.15 -12.23 58.79
CA THR A 726 33.30 -13.22 59.48
C THR A 726 34.11 -14.11 60.44
N ASP A 727 33.77 -14.10 61.72
CA ASP A 727 34.43 -14.91 62.77
C ASP A 727 34.03 -16.39 62.72
N CYS A 728 34.83 -17.28 63.31
CA CYS A 728 34.53 -18.70 63.45
C CYS A 728 34.65 -19.14 64.91
N ILE A 729 33.63 -19.80 65.47
CA ILE A 729 33.65 -20.29 66.86
C ILE A 729 34.36 -21.65 67.02
N HIS A 730 34.83 -22.25 65.90
CA HIS A 730 35.39 -23.61 65.84
C HIS A 730 36.78 -23.65 65.17
N GLU A 731 37.59 -22.59 65.31
CA GLU A 731 38.87 -22.42 64.61
C GLU A 731 39.85 -23.61 64.76
N HIS A 732 39.75 -24.37 65.84
CA HIS A 732 40.60 -25.54 66.10
C HIS A 732 40.01 -26.89 65.64
N ALA A 733 38.78 -26.95 65.11
CA ALA A 733 38.08 -28.18 64.72
C ALA A 733 37.73 -28.21 63.21
N CYS A 734 38.68 -27.82 62.35
CA CYS A 734 38.41 -27.51 60.94
C CYS A 734 38.16 -28.72 60.03
N ILE A 735 38.46 -29.95 60.42
CA ILE A 735 38.30 -31.13 59.55
C ILE A 735 36.84 -31.40 59.15
N ARG A 736 35.87 -31.00 59.99
CA ARG A 736 34.43 -31.10 59.68
C ARG A 736 33.90 -29.90 58.87
N CYS A 737 34.74 -28.88 58.65
CA CYS A 737 34.30 -27.63 58.07
C CYS A 737 34.17 -27.75 56.54
N PRO A 738 33.00 -27.43 55.95
CA PRO A 738 32.81 -27.49 54.50
C PRO A 738 33.60 -26.40 53.76
N VAL A 739 33.99 -25.32 54.44
CA VAL A 739 34.78 -24.23 53.86
C VAL A 739 36.29 -24.39 54.06
N LEU A 740 36.76 -25.48 54.67
CA LEU A 740 38.19 -25.82 54.70
C LEU A 740 38.62 -26.33 53.32
N ILE A 741 39.51 -25.59 52.67
CA ILE A 741 40.14 -25.94 51.41
C ILE A 741 41.44 -26.67 51.73
N VAL A 742 41.43 -28.00 51.57
CA VAL A 742 42.59 -28.82 51.90
C VAL A 742 43.65 -28.72 50.79
N ASP A 743 44.91 -28.56 51.19
CA ASP A 743 46.04 -28.63 50.26
C ASP A 743 46.32 -30.09 49.86
N PHE A 744 46.68 -30.32 48.60
CA PHE A 744 46.97 -31.67 48.12
C PHE A 744 48.17 -32.32 48.82
N SER A 745 49.15 -31.52 49.26
CA SER A 745 50.31 -31.99 50.02
C SER A 745 49.95 -32.59 51.38
N GLU A 746 48.79 -32.25 51.93
CA GLU A 746 48.30 -32.75 53.23
C GLU A 746 47.46 -34.03 53.10
N LEU A 747 47.36 -34.63 51.90
CA LEU A 747 46.59 -35.87 51.68
C LEU A 747 47.06 -37.01 52.60
N SER A 748 48.37 -37.20 52.73
CA SER A 748 48.95 -38.23 53.61
C SER A 748 48.56 -38.01 55.07
N ARG A 749 48.55 -36.76 55.51
CA ARG A 749 48.15 -36.38 56.86
C ARG A 749 46.65 -36.56 57.10
N LEU A 750 45.80 -36.31 56.11
CA LEU A 750 44.36 -36.62 56.22
C LEU A 750 44.10 -38.13 56.35
N VAL A 751 44.87 -38.94 55.63
CA VAL A 751 44.82 -40.41 55.75
C VAL A 751 45.22 -40.84 57.16
N GLU A 752 46.30 -40.28 57.70
CA GLU A 752 46.73 -40.52 59.08
C GLU A 752 45.65 -40.12 60.10
N VAL A 753 45.00 -38.95 59.92
CA VAL A 753 43.91 -38.51 60.78
C VAL A 753 42.70 -39.46 60.71
N ARG A 754 42.33 -39.94 59.51
CA ARG A 754 41.25 -40.94 59.33
C ARG A 754 41.58 -42.23 60.08
N ASP A 755 42.81 -42.72 59.96
CA ASP A 755 43.24 -43.97 60.58
C ASP A 755 43.27 -43.84 62.10
N ASN A 756 43.80 -42.73 62.62
CA ASN A 756 43.77 -42.41 64.05
C ASN A 756 42.33 -42.32 64.61
N LEU A 757 41.42 -41.67 63.88
CA LEU A 757 40.01 -41.60 64.26
C LEU A 757 39.37 -43.00 64.27
N THR A 758 39.78 -43.90 63.38
CA THR A 758 39.30 -45.28 63.35
C THR A 758 39.77 -46.06 64.58
N ASP A 759 41.04 -45.91 64.97
CA ASP A 759 41.57 -46.53 66.18
C ASP A 759 40.89 -46.01 67.45
N ARG A 760 40.63 -44.70 67.51
CA ARG A 760 39.93 -44.07 68.65
C ARG A 760 38.46 -44.46 68.74
N ILE A 761 37.78 -44.65 67.61
CA ILE A 761 36.43 -45.22 67.59
C ILE A 761 36.45 -46.64 68.17
N ALA A 762 37.38 -47.49 67.74
CA ALA A 762 37.49 -48.85 68.25
C ALA A 762 37.82 -48.91 69.75
N GLU A 763 38.56 -47.94 70.28
CA GLU A 763 38.79 -47.78 71.72
C GLU A 763 37.52 -47.35 72.45
N ALA A 764 36.85 -46.30 71.98
CA ALA A 764 35.61 -45.81 72.57
C ALA A 764 34.49 -46.87 72.56
N GLU A 765 34.44 -47.73 71.54
CA GLU A 765 33.53 -48.89 71.48
C GLU A 765 33.87 -49.95 72.53
N ARG A 766 35.17 -50.24 72.78
CA ARG A 766 35.59 -51.19 73.83
C ARG A 766 35.26 -50.69 75.23
N GLU A 767 35.43 -49.40 75.48
CA GLU A 767 35.22 -48.78 76.80
C GLU A 767 33.77 -48.30 77.03
N GLY A 768 32.90 -48.38 76.01
CA GLY A 768 31.49 -48.02 76.10
C GLY A 768 31.18 -46.52 76.06
N TRP A 769 32.06 -45.70 75.49
CA TRP A 769 31.89 -44.24 75.39
C TRP A 769 31.08 -43.86 74.14
N PHE A 770 29.78 -44.20 74.15
CA PHE A 770 28.92 -44.05 72.97
C PHE A 770 28.83 -42.61 72.41
N GLY A 771 28.89 -41.59 73.27
CA GLY A 771 28.92 -40.19 72.83
C GLY A 771 30.20 -39.80 72.08
N GLU A 772 31.35 -40.41 72.44
CA GLU A 772 32.59 -40.23 71.70
C GLU A 772 32.58 -40.98 70.37
N VAL A 773 32.02 -42.20 70.34
CA VAL A 773 31.83 -42.97 69.10
C VAL A 773 31.07 -42.15 68.06
N GLU A 774 29.97 -41.50 68.45
CA GLU A 774 29.17 -40.66 67.55
C GLU A 774 29.98 -39.48 67.00
N GLN A 775 30.67 -38.72 67.85
CA GLN A 775 31.44 -37.54 67.43
C GLN A 775 32.69 -37.90 66.62
N LEU A 776 33.41 -38.95 67.00
CA LEU A 776 34.58 -39.43 66.26
C LEU A 776 34.17 -39.95 64.88
N SER A 777 33.04 -40.65 64.78
CA SER A 777 32.49 -41.13 63.49
C SER A 777 32.20 -39.99 62.52
N VAL A 778 31.59 -38.89 62.99
CA VAL A 778 31.35 -37.69 62.16
C VAL A 778 32.68 -37.09 61.65
N SER A 779 33.72 -37.08 62.49
CA SER A 779 35.04 -36.58 62.09
C SER A 779 35.71 -37.48 61.05
N ARG A 780 35.56 -38.81 61.19
CA ARG A 780 36.09 -39.81 60.26
C ARG A 780 35.44 -39.65 58.89
N THR A 781 34.11 -39.55 58.83
CA THR A 781 33.38 -39.32 57.58
C THR A 781 33.83 -38.03 56.89
N ALA A 782 33.99 -36.93 57.65
CA ALA A 782 34.49 -35.68 57.06
C ALA A 782 35.93 -35.80 56.51
N ALA A 783 36.79 -36.60 57.16
CA ALA A 783 38.13 -36.90 56.65
C ALA A 783 38.08 -37.71 55.35
N GLU A 784 37.25 -38.76 55.29
CA GLU A 784 37.03 -39.61 54.11
C GLU A 784 36.50 -38.80 52.92
N GLU A 785 35.51 -37.93 53.14
CA GLU A 785 34.97 -37.05 52.10
C GLU A 785 36.04 -36.11 51.52
N LYS A 786 36.89 -35.54 52.39
CA LYS A 786 37.98 -34.65 51.95
C LYS A 786 39.06 -35.39 51.16
N ILE A 787 39.40 -36.62 51.56
CA ILE A 787 40.30 -37.50 50.80
C ILE A 787 39.72 -37.78 49.41
N ALA A 788 38.46 -38.21 49.33
CA ALA A 788 37.79 -38.50 48.07
C ALA A 788 37.71 -37.26 47.14
N GLN A 789 37.52 -36.06 47.72
CA GLN A 789 37.57 -34.81 46.95
C GLN A 789 38.95 -34.53 46.36
N LEU A 790 40.03 -34.75 47.11
CA LEU A 790 41.41 -34.57 46.61
C LEU A 790 41.75 -35.57 45.52
N GLU A 791 41.35 -36.84 45.68
CA GLU A 791 41.54 -37.88 44.66
C GLU A 791 40.74 -37.60 43.39
N SER A 792 39.48 -37.17 43.51
CA SER A 792 38.65 -36.74 42.37
C SER A 792 39.27 -35.55 41.63
N ARG A 793 39.83 -34.57 42.36
CA ARG A 793 40.54 -33.43 41.77
C ARG A 793 41.81 -33.87 41.03
N LYS A 794 42.58 -34.80 41.58
CA LYS A 794 43.75 -35.41 40.90
C LYS A 794 43.33 -36.08 39.59
N ASN A 795 42.30 -36.93 39.66
CA ASN A 795 41.78 -37.64 38.48
C ASN A 795 41.22 -36.70 37.41
N ARG A 796 40.63 -35.56 37.80
CA ARG A 796 40.20 -34.52 36.85
C ARG A 796 41.37 -33.77 36.22
N LYS A 797 42.46 -33.55 36.96
CA LYS A 797 43.68 -32.88 36.47
C LYS A 797 44.46 -33.77 35.48
N ASP A 798 44.38 -35.09 35.66
CA ASP A 798 44.96 -36.11 34.78
C ASP A 798 44.02 -36.56 33.63
N SER A 799 42.81 -35.97 33.52
CA SER A 799 41.83 -36.27 32.47
C SER A 799 42.04 -35.38 31.23
N PRO A 800 41.99 -35.91 29.98
CA PRO A 800 42.40 -35.19 28.77
C PRO A 800 41.45 -34.07 28.29
N VAL A 801 40.45 -33.65 29.08
CA VAL A 801 39.58 -32.52 28.72
C VAL A 801 40.18 -31.21 29.22
N PHE A 802 41.25 -30.77 28.55
CA PHE A 802 41.85 -29.44 28.74
C PHE A 802 41.04 -28.40 27.94
N LEU A 803 40.13 -27.69 28.60
CA LEU A 803 39.31 -26.63 27.97
C LEU A 803 40.07 -25.30 27.73
N GLY A 804 41.39 -25.24 27.93
CA GLY A 804 42.19 -24.07 27.55
C GLY A 804 41.77 -22.75 28.22
N THR A 805 41.17 -22.78 29.41
CA THR A 805 40.94 -21.59 30.23
C THR A 805 42.23 -21.23 30.98
N PRO A 806 42.78 -20.01 30.81
CA PRO A 806 43.96 -19.57 31.56
C PRO A 806 43.67 -19.51 33.06
N SER A 807 44.68 -19.80 33.88
CA SER A 807 44.58 -19.61 35.34
C SER A 807 44.57 -18.12 35.69
N PHE A 808 44.01 -17.78 36.85
CA PHE A 808 43.87 -16.39 37.30
C PHE A 808 45.23 -15.65 37.36
N ASP A 809 46.31 -16.38 37.66
CA ASP A 809 47.69 -15.86 37.65
C ASP A 809 48.18 -15.45 36.25
N GLN A 810 47.67 -16.08 35.19
CA GLN A 810 47.98 -15.75 33.80
C GLN A 810 47.17 -14.54 33.28
N LEU A 811 46.08 -14.17 33.97
CA LEU A 811 45.28 -12.98 33.65
C LEU A 811 45.86 -11.70 34.28
N ILE A 812 46.56 -11.82 35.41
CA ILE A 812 47.14 -10.65 36.12
C ILE A 812 48.41 -10.12 35.43
N ALA A 813 49.17 -10.98 34.74
CA ALA A 813 50.45 -10.61 34.13
C ALA A 813 50.37 -9.80 32.82
N ARG A 814 49.18 -9.34 32.38
CA ARG A 814 49.01 -8.64 31.10
C ARG A 814 48.66 -7.15 31.16
N ASP A 815 48.63 -6.54 32.35
CA ASP A 815 48.32 -5.11 32.51
C ASP A 815 49.51 -4.25 33.00
N SER A 816 50.76 -4.68 32.78
CA SER A 816 51.94 -3.90 33.18
C SER A 816 53.02 -3.79 32.11
N GLU A 817 52.64 -3.46 30.87
CA GLU A 817 53.58 -2.92 29.88
C GLU A 817 52.83 -2.14 28.78
N ALA A 818 52.41 -0.92 29.13
CA ALA A 818 52.10 0.13 28.17
C ALA A 818 52.47 1.50 28.78
N ASP A 819 53.46 2.14 28.13
CA ASP A 819 53.83 3.56 28.15
C ASP A 819 54.51 4.21 29.38
N ALA A 820 55.84 4.19 29.32
CA ALA A 820 56.75 5.32 29.57
C ALA A 820 57.99 5.07 28.67
N THR A 821 58.53 5.92 27.79
CA THR A 821 58.53 7.38 27.63
C THR A 821 59.20 7.73 26.29
N GLU A 822 58.66 8.72 25.59
CA GLU A 822 59.28 9.85 24.86
C GLU A 822 60.68 9.81 24.20
N SER A 823 60.73 10.57 23.08
CA SER A 823 61.86 11.36 22.52
C SER A 823 62.70 10.76 21.39
N THR A 824 62.30 10.98 20.14
CA THR A 824 62.99 11.88 19.17
C THR A 824 62.14 12.10 17.92
#